data_AF-A0A9Q0I898-F1
#
_entry.id   AF-A0A9Q0I898-F1
#
_cell.length_a   1.000
_cell.length_b   1.000
_cell.length_c   1.000
_cell.angle_alpha   90.00
_cell.angle_beta   90.00
_cell.angle_gamma   90.00
#
_symmetry.space_group_name_H-M   'P 1'
#
loop_
_entity.id
_entity.type
_entity.pdbx_description
1 polymer ?
#
loop_
_entity_poly.entity_id
_entity_poly.type
_entity_poly.pdbx_seq_one_letter_code
_entity_poly.pdbx_strand_id
1 'polypeptide(L)'
;MCVGVHCPPNDVFDIQLEPNLYYVAYPHQYHFILDQPEQCGQQNPYLVIVIPVAPHNRAARDAIRHTWGGETTVLGRRVSHFFLLGQSEDQGQALQDQLLQESQEHRDLLQGDFLDSYRNLTIKTMLMLEWLALRCPGAAYGMKTDSDMFLNVHALVEMLPGAPRCRYMTGRVARWAPAQRNPNSKWFMPHEVFPESQYPPYALGLSYVFSMDLPYKLIEASRHEPDLYYVAYPHQYHFILDQPEQCGQQNPYLVIVIPVAPHNRAARDAIRHTWGGETTVLGRRVSHFFLLGQSEDQGQALQDQLLQESQEHRDLLQGDFLDSYRNLTIKTMLMLEWLALRCPGAAYGMKTDSDMFLNVHALVEMLPGAPRCRYMTGSVARWALAQRNPNSKWFMPREVFPESQYPPYALGLSYVFSMDLPYKLIEASRHDPAGIFELVEVVGNGTYGQVYKGRHVKTGQLAAIKVMDVTESPECRDQGVESRVQGVESRVQGVESRLVMEYCGAGSVTDLVKKTKGNCFKEDWIAYICREVLRGLTHLHSHHVIHRDIKVDFGVSAQLDKTVGRRNTFIGTPYWMAPEVIACDENPDATYDYRSDLWSLGITALEMAEGAPPLCDMHPMRALFLIPRNPPPKLKTKKWSKRFLSFVDRCLVKNHQLRPSAEALLRHAFVKDLLNERQVRIMLKDHLDRTQGPDSIVNVPGEWTLRREFLRLQTEGREGSRDGGGVGGGGGGGVGGGGGVAQQRQQQAVQQQQRQQQLAEQERYKQQLLADRHKRLQQEHEQRQKLED
;
A
#
# COMPACT_ATOMS: atom_id res chain seq x y z
N MET A 1 18.91 45.22 4.96
CA MET A 1 17.93 45.98 5.75
C MET A 1 16.93 44.99 6.30
N CYS A 2 16.77 44.96 7.62
CA CYS A 2 15.76 44.17 8.34
C CYS A 2 14.34 44.47 7.81
N VAL A 3 13.45 43.47 7.80
CA VAL A 3 12.19 43.43 8.57
C VAL A 3 11.80 41.95 8.74
N GLY A 4 11.54 41.53 9.97
CA GLY A 4 11.06 40.19 10.31
C GLY A 4 9.55 40.05 10.15
N VAL A 5 9.10 38.82 9.94
CA VAL A 5 7.72 38.39 10.21
C VAL A 5 7.78 37.05 10.92
N HIS A 6 7.12 36.99 12.07
CA HIS A 6 6.94 35.82 12.92
C HIS A 6 6.26 34.65 12.18
N CYS A 7 6.79 33.44 12.36
CA CYS A 7 6.03 32.20 12.19
C CYS A 7 5.42 31.80 13.54
N PRO A 8 4.12 31.46 13.61
CA PRO A 8 3.53 30.78 14.76
C PRO A 8 4.00 29.31 14.85
N PRO A 9 3.86 28.66 16.04
CA PRO A 9 4.36 27.32 16.31
C PRO A 9 3.56 26.23 15.58
N ASN A 10 4.22 25.09 15.39
CA ASN A 10 3.76 23.87 14.73
C ASN A 10 2.36 23.43 15.17
N ASP A 11 1.41 23.46 14.24
CA ASP A 11 0.21 22.62 14.30
C ASP A 11 0.60 21.18 13.99
N VAL A 12 0.25 20.29 14.92
CA VAL A 12 0.24 18.84 14.75
C VAL A 12 -0.88 18.51 13.77
N PHE A 13 -0.54 18.00 12.59
CA PHE A 13 -1.55 17.44 11.67
C PHE A 13 -2.01 16.09 12.23
N ASP A 14 -3.16 16.12 12.88
CA ASP A 14 -3.95 14.95 13.25
C ASP A 14 -4.66 14.45 11.97
N ILE A 15 -4.22 13.30 11.44
CA ILE A 15 -4.80 12.72 10.23
C ILE A 15 -6.01 11.88 10.67
N GLN A 16 -7.20 12.47 10.59
CA GLN A 16 -8.44 11.71 10.62
C GLN A 16 -8.54 10.86 9.35
N LEU A 17 -8.28 9.57 9.49
CA LEU A 17 -8.64 8.55 8.50
C LEU A 17 -10.18 8.55 8.37
N GLU A 18 -10.72 8.89 7.20
CA GLU A 18 -12.13 8.63 6.93
C GLU A 18 -12.37 7.11 6.98
N PRO A 19 -13.30 6.62 7.81
CA PRO A 19 -13.62 5.21 7.83
C PRO A 19 -14.26 4.81 6.49
N ASN A 20 -13.72 3.77 5.86
CA ASN A 20 -14.38 3.07 4.77
C ASN A 20 -15.85 2.83 5.15
N LEU A 21 -16.78 3.08 4.22
CA LEU A 21 -18.24 3.16 4.45
C LEU A 21 -18.85 1.92 5.18
N TYR A 22 -18.12 0.81 5.21
CA TYR A 22 -18.49 -0.48 5.79
C TYR A 22 -17.38 -1.16 6.63
N TYR A 23 -16.22 -0.52 6.80
CA TYR A 23 -15.11 -1.04 7.58
C TYR A 23 -14.71 -0.01 8.64
N VAL A 24 -15.03 -0.33 9.89
CA VAL A 24 -14.68 0.47 11.05
C VAL A 24 -13.66 -0.32 11.86
N ALA A 25 -12.38 -0.12 11.55
CA ALA A 25 -11.30 -0.64 12.39
C ALA A 25 -11.41 -0.01 13.78
N TYR A 26 -11.24 -0.83 14.82
CA TYR A 26 -11.07 -0.31 16.17
C TYR A 26 -9.57 -0.01 16.36
N PRO A 27 -9.13 1.26 16.31
CA PRO A 27 -7.71 1.64 16.24
C PRO A 27 -7.00 1.49 17.59
N HIS A 28 -7.67 0.99 18.64
CA HIS A 28 -7.13 0.82 20.01
C HIS A 28 -6.52 2.09 20.63
N GLN A 29 -6.84 3.26 20.09
CA GLN A 29 -6.36 4.58 20.52
C GLN A 29 -7.47 5.46 21.10
N TYR A 30 -8.69 4.93 21.24
CA TYR A 30 -9.79 5.69 21.83
C TYR A 30 -9.60 5.84 23.35
N HIS A 31 -9.93 7.02 23.86
CA HIS A 31 -9.81 7.39 25.26
C HIS A 31 -11.20 7.71 25.83
N PHE A 32 -11.39 7.38 27.11
CA PHE A 32 -12.61 7.75 27.81
C PHE A 32 -12.54 9.22 28.23
N ILE A 33 -13.48 10.02 27.71
CA ILE A 33 -13.76 11.39 28.17
C ILE A 33 -14.42 11.33 29.55
N LEU A 34 -15.34 10.37 29.73
CA LEU A 34 -15.97 10.04 31.01
C LEU A 34 -15.75 8.54 31.27
N ASP A 35 -14.95 8.21 32.29
CA ASP A 35 -14.51 6.83 32.57
C ASP A 35 -15.10 6.24 33.86
N GLN A 36 -15.53 7.08 34.82
CA GLN A 36 -16.06 6.63 36.12
C GLN A 36 -15.25 5.46 36.77
N PRO A 37 -13.91 5.57 36.86
CA PRO A 37 -13.01 4.43 37.07
C PRO A 37 -13.23 3.71 38.41
N GLU A 38 -13.77 4.41 39.40
CA GLU A 38 -13.97 3.90 40.75
C GLU A 38 -15.32 3.20 40.96
N GLN A 39 -16.33 3.47 40.10
CA GLN A 39 -17.70 3.03 40.35
C GLN A 39 -17.85 1.51 40.31
N CYS A 40 -17.24 0.85 39.33
CA CYS A 40 -17.35 -0.60 39.22
C CYS A 40 -16.42 -1.33 40.19
N GLY A 41 -15.17 -0.86 40.31
CA GLY A 41 -14.16 -1.47 41.16
C GLY A 41 -14.49 -1.42 42.65
N GLN A 42 -15.05 -0.30 43.14
CA GLN A 42 -15.40 -0.16 44.56
C GLN A 42 -16.71 -0.86 44.92
N GLN A 43 -17.71 -0.85 44.02
CA GLN A 43 -19.02 -1.43 44.29
C GLN A 43 -19.04 -2.96 44.17
N ASN A 44 -18.09 -3.54 43.42
CA ASN A 44 -17.97 -4.96 43.14
C ASN A 44 -19.32 -5.65 42.79
N PRO A 45 -20.03 -5.16 41.76
CA PRO A 45 -21.37 -5.64 41.42
C PRO A 45 -21.33 -7.09 40.92
N TYR A 46 -22.39 -7.86 41.20
CA TYR A 46 -22.52 -9.21 40.65
C TYR A 46 -22.77 -9.20 39.14
N LEU A 47 -23.57 -8.24 38.66
CA LEU A 47 -23.92 -8.03 37.27
C LEU A 47 -23.69 -6.56 36.89
N VAL A 48 -22.98 -6.33 35.79
CA VAL A 48 -22.81 -4.99 35.19
C VAL A 48 -23.58 -4.93 33.88
N ILE A 49 -24.48 -3.96 33.73
CA ILE A 49 -25.29 -3.77 32.53
C ILE A 49 -24.81 -2.50 31.82
N VAL A 50 -24.27 -2.64 30.61
CA VAL A 50 -23.88 -1.49 29.79
C VAL A 50 -24.93 -1.25 28.72
N ILE A 51 -25.40 0.00 28.63
CA ILE A 51 -26.47 0.44 27.75
C ILE A 51 -25.91 1.46 26.76
N PRO A 52 -25.60 1.04 25.52
CA PRO A 52 -25.33 1.94 24.42
C PRO A 52 -26.52 2.88 24.18
N VAL A 53 -26.29 4.19 24.23
CA VAL A 53 -27.34 5.19 23.98
C VAL A 53 -26.74 6.40 23.27
N ALA A 54 -27.55 7.13 22.50
CA ALA A 54 -27.07 8.33 21.81
C ALA A 54 -26.85 9.48 22.82
N PRO A 55 -25.87 10.39 22.60
CA PRO A 55 -25.52 11.44 23.54
C PRO A 55 -26.71 12.36 23.88
N HIS A 56 -27.47 12.76 22.84
CA HIS A 56 -28.65 13.62 22.95
C HIS A 56 -29.88 12.93 23.57
N ASN A 57 -29.90 11.61 23.70
CA ASN A 57 -31.09 10.87 24.16
C ASN A 57 -31.13 10.72 25.70
N ARG A 58 -31.19 11.86 26.41
CA ARG A 58 -31.32 11.90 27.88
C ARG A 58 -32.63 11.28 28.36
N ALA A 59 -33.71 11.46 27.60
CA ALA A 59 -35.03 10.92 27.96
C ALA A 59 -35.01 9.38 28.09
N ALA A 60 -34.29 8.66 27.22
CA ALA A 60 -34.15 7.21 27.34
C ALA A 60 -33.33 6.81 28.58
N ARG A 61 -32.26 7.54 28.90
CA ARG A 61 -31.47 7.29 30.11
C ARG A 61 -32.31 7.48 31.37
N ASP A 62 -33.04 8.59 31.44
CA ASP A 62 -33.92 8.88 32.57
C ASP A 62 -35.05 7.85 32.67
N ALA A 63 -35.66 7.44 31.57
CA ALA A 63 -36.68 6.39 31.59
C ALA A 63 -36.14 5.08 32.16
N ILE A 64 -34.91 4.68 31.80
CA ILE A 64 -34.28 3.47 32.34
C ILE A 64 -33.99 3.63 33.83
N ARG A 65 -33.42 4.76 34.26
CA ARG A 65 -33.15 5.07 35.67
C ARG A 65 -34.42 5.00 36.54
N HIS A 66 -35.55 5.50 36.03
CA HIS A 66 -36.83 5.53 36.74
C HIS A 66 -37.64 4.22 36.63
N THR A 67 -37.18 3.25 35.83
CA THR A 67 -37.87 1.96 35.65
C THR A 67 -36.97 0.82 36.13
N TRP A 68 -36.52 -0.04 35.22
CA TRP A 68 -35.81 -1.27 35.56
C TRP A 68 -34.34 -1.03 35.93
N GLY A 69 -33.75 0.10 35.54
CA GLY A 69 -32.37 0.46 35.90
C GLY A 69 -32.22 0.96 37.35
N GLY A 70 -33.31 1.40 38.00
CA GLY A 70 -33.27 1.92 39.36
C GLY A 70 -32.98 0.87 40.45
N GLU A 71 -33.14 -0.42 40.14
CA GLU A 71 -32.91 -1.52 41.08
C GLU A 71 -31.42 -1.85 41.21
N THR A 72 -30.79 -1.36 42.28
CA THR A 72 -29.34 -1.56 42.52
C THR A 72 -29.02 -2.84 43.29
N THR A 73 -30.00 -3.48 43.93
CA THR A 73 -29.84 -4.76 44.64
C THR A 73 -31.06 -5.64 44.39
N VAL A 74 -30.82 -6.82 43.82
CA VAL A 74 -31.86 -7.76 43.41
C VAL A 74 -31.48 -9.15 43.93
N LEU A 75 -32.38 -9.81 44.64
CA LEU A 75 -32.11 -11.12 45.28
C LEU A 75 -30.82 -11.14 46.13
N GLY A 76 -30.54 -10.03 46.83
CA GLY A 76 -29.32 -9.87 47.66
C GLY A 76 -28.02 -9.70 46.88
N ARG A 77 -28.09 -9.56 45.55
CA ARG A 77 -26.94 -9.33 44.66
C ARG A 77 -26.97 -7.93 44.10
N ARG A 78 -25.83 -7.25 44.09
CA ARG A 78 -25.70 -5.89 43.56
C ARG A 78 -25.70 -5.91 42.03
N VAL A 79 -26.46 -5.01 41.43
CA VAL A 79 -26.52 -4.79 39.98
C VAL A 79 -26.20 -3.32 39.72
N SER A 80 -25.28 -3.07 38.80
CA SER A 80 -24.90 -1.71 38.39
C SER A 80 -25.16 -1.55 36.89
N HIS A 81 -25.63 -0.38 36.48
CA HIS A 81 -25.84 -0.04 35.08
C HIS A 81 -25.03 1.20 34.68
N PHE A 82 -24.58 1.23 33.43
CA PHE A 82 -23.82 2.34 32.87
C PHE A 82 -24.32 2.64 31.45
N PHE A 83 -24.39 3.92 31.10
CA PHE A 83 -24.75 4.37 29.76
C PHE A 83 -23.50 4.69 28.97
N LEU A 84 -23.31 4.05 27.81
CA LEU A 84 -22.15 4.26 26.95
C LEU A 84 -22.48 5.14 25.75
N LEU A 85 -21.72 6.23 25.63
CA LEU A 85 -21.90 7.34 24.69
C LEU A 85 -20.63 7.55 23.84
N GLY A 86 -20.79 8.09 22.63
CA GLY A 86 -19.71 8.74 21.87
C GLY A 86 -19.85 10.27 21.85
N GLN A 87 -19.19 10.91 20.90
CA GLN A 87 -19.31 12.34 20.59
C GLN A 87 -20.41 12.58 19.54
N SER A 88 -21.01 13.77 19.53
CA SER A 88 -22.03 14.16 18.56
C SER A 88 -21.47 15.19 17.57
N GLU A 89 -21.66 14.98 16.26
CA GLU A 89 -21.23 15.90 15.19
C GLU A 89 -22.06 17.21 15.20
N ASP A 90 -23.38 17.08 15.35
CA ASP A 90 -24.34 18.17 15.10
C ASP A 90 -24.56 19.12 16.28
N GLN A 91 -24.06 18.80 17.47
CA GLN A 91 -24.40 19.51 18.70
C GLN A 91 -23.17 19.67 19.57
N GLY A 92 -22.50 20.82 19.40
CA GLY A 92 -21.20 21.17 20.02
C GLY A 92 -21.20 21.30 21.55
N GLN A 93 -20.28 22.13 22.07
CA GLN A 93 -19.90 22.28 23.49
C GLN A 93 -21.06 22.23 24.50
N ALA A 94 -22.23 22.80 24.18
CA ALA A 94 -23.40 22.82 25.06
C ALA A 94 -23.94 21.43 25.43
N LEU A 95 -23.93 20.47 24.50
CA LEU A 95 -24.34 19.09 24.81
C LEU A 95 -23.31 18.40 25.69
N GLN A 96 -22.02 18.67 25.45
CA GLN A 96 -20.93 18.15 26.27
C GLN A 96 -21.00 18.66 27.71
N ASP A 97 -21.33 19.94 27.91
CA ASP A 97 -21.53 20.52 29.25
C ASP A 97 -22.73 19.89 29.99
N GLN A 98 -23.82 19.61 29.27
CA GLN A 98 -24.97 18.89 29.83
C GLN A 98 -24.63 17.46 30.26
N LEU A 99 -23.83 16.75 29.45
CA LEU A 99 -23.36 15.40 29.80
C LEU A 99 -22.41 15.42 30.99
N LEU A 100 -21.53 16.41 31.09
CA LEU A 100 -20.65 16.61 32.24
C LEU A 100 -21.47 16.83 33.52
N GLN A 101 -22.49 17.69 33.46
CA GLN A 101 -23.39 17.92 34.60
C GLN A 101 -24.16 16.64 34.97
N GLU A 102 -24.76 15.96 33.99
CA GLU A 102 -25.48 14.69 34.21
C GLU A 102 -24.55 13.62 34.82
N SER A 103 -23.31 13.55 34.36
CA SER A 103 -22.30 12.63 34.88
C SER A 103 -21.92 12.94 36.33
N GLN A 104 -21.93 14.22 36.75
CA GLN A 104 -21.68 14.61 38.14
C GLN A 104 -22.85 14.21 39.05
N GLU A 105 -24.08 14.32 38.55
CA GLU A 105 -25.31 13.99 39.27
C GLU A 105 -25.48 12.47 39.46
N HIS A 106 -25.35 11.69 38.38
CA HIS A 106 -25.72 10.27 38.37
C HIS A 106 -24.53 9.30 38.42
N ARG A 107 -23.34 9.73 37.97
CA ARG A 107 -22.10 8.94 37.94
C ARG A 107 -22.21 7.58 37.22
N ASP A 108 -23.11 7.49 36.23
CA ASP A 108 -23.42 6.29 35.45
C ASP A 108 -23.11 6.46 33.94
N LEU A 109 -22.48 7.58 33.54
CA LEU A 109 -22.13 7.85 32.15
C LEU A 109 -20.69 7.42 31.83
N LEU A 110 -20.54 6.71 30.73
CA LEU A 110 -19.28 6.39 30.06
C LEU A 110 -19.27 7.05 28.69
N GLN A 111 -18.21 7.79 28.36
CA GLN A 111 -18.11 8.47 27.08
C GLN A 111 -16.74 8.24 26.45
N GLY A 112 -16.73 7.71 25.23
CA GLY A 112 -15.52 7.59 24.41
C GLY A 112 -15.37 8.76 23.43
N ASP A 113 -14.16 9.03 23.01
CA ASP A 113 -13.74 10.04 22.02
C ASP A 113 -13.92 9.59 20.56
N PHE A 114 -14.99 8.84 20.28
CA PHE A 114 -15.36 8.44 18.92
C PHE A 114 -16.70 9.08 18.53
N LEU A 115 -16.89 9.34 17.24
CA LEU A 115 -18.16 9.85 16.73
C LEU A 115 -19.28 8.82 16.90
N ASP A 116 -20.35 9.20 17.59
CA ASP A 116 -21.51 8.35 17.84
C ASP A 116 -22.41 8.29 16.60
N SER A 117 -22.40 7.13 15.94
CA SER A 117 -23.26 6.84 14.81
C SER A 117 -23.67 5.37 14.80
N TYR A 118 -24.76 5.06 14.09
CA TYR A 118 -25.20 3.68 13.90
C TYR A 118 -24.11 2.80 13.25
N ARG A 119 -23.25 3.38 12.41
CA ARG A 119 -22.14 2.66 11.74
C ARG A 119 -20.98 2.36 12.68
N ASN A 120 -20.81 3.19 13.73
CA ASN A 120 -19.74 3.05 14.72
C ASN A 120 -20.15 2.23 15.96
N LEU A 121 -21.25 1.47 15.88
CA LEU A 121 -21.67 0.57 16.97
C LEU A 121 -20.61 -0.48 17.33
N THR A 122 -19.76 -0.88 16.37
CA THR A 122 -18.63 -1.78 16.62
C THR A 122 -17.62 -1.14 17.57
N ILE A 123 -17.22 0.13 17.34
CA ILE A 123 -16.33 0.87 18.25
C ILE A 123 -16.96 0.97 19.63
N LYS A 124 -18.25 1.34 19.70
CA LYS A 124 -18.97 1.43 20.97
C LYS A 124 -19.00 0.09 21.71
N THR A 125 -19.16 -1.02 21.00
CA THR A 125 -19.13 -2.37 21.60
C THR A 125 -17.72 -2.74 22.07
N MET A 126 -16.68 -2.42 21.31
CA MET A 126 -15.30 -2.68 21.71
C MET A 126 -14.89 -1.87 22.94
N LEU A 127 -15.29 -0.60 23.03
CA LEU A 127 -15.07 0.23 24.22
C LEU A 127 -15.82 -0.28 25.45
N MET A 128 -17.04 -0.78 25.28
CA MET A 128 -17.76 -1.46 26.36
C MET A 128 -16.94 -2.63 26.91
N LEU A 129 -16.42 -3.49 26.03
CA LEU A 129 -15.62 -4.64 26.44
C LEU A 129 -14.32 -4.20 27.12
N GLU A 130 -13.65 -3.18 26.58
CA GLU A 130 -12.40 -2.65 27.16
C GLU A 130 -12.62 -2.08 28.56
N TRP A 131 -13.66 -1.26 28.73
CA TRP A 131 -14.01 -0.70 30.02
C TRP A 131 -14.33 -1.79 31.05
N LEU A 132 -15.14 -2.79 30.67
CA LEU A 132 -15.48 -3.92 31.52
C LEU A 132 -14.23 -4.74 31.91
N ALA A 133 -13.32 -4.99 30.96
CA ALA A 133 -12.09 -5.73 31.22
C ALA A 133 -11.15 -4.97 32.18
N LEU A 134 -11.07 -3.64 32.05
CA LEU A 134 -10.13 -2.83 32.82
C LEU A 134 -10.68 -2.36 34.17
N ARG A 135 -11.98 -2.09 34.28
CA ARG A 135 -12.59 -1.40 35.44
C ARG A 135 -13.48 -2.30 36.30
N CYS A 136 -13.89 -3.47 35.79
CA CYS A 136 -14.81 -4.37 36.49
C CYS A 136 -14.25 -5.79 36.77
N PRO A 137 -13.02 -5.95 37.28
CA PRO A 137 -12.42 -7.28 37.45
C PRO A 137 -13.15 -8.18 38.46
N GLY A 138 -13.92 -7.61 39.39
CA GLY A 138 -14.64 -8.35 40.43
C GLY A 138 -16.07 -8.78 40.06
N ALA A 139 -16.60 -8.29 38.92
CA ALA A 139 -17.95 -8.66 38.50
C ALA A 139 -18.01 -10.11 37.99
N ALA A 140 -19.13 -10.79 38.26
CA ALA A 140 -19.31 -12.17 37.79
C ALA A 140 -19.77 -12.21 36.32
N TYR A 141 -20.67 -11.29 35.94
CA TYR A 141 -21.25 -11.21 34.61
C TYR A 141 -21.32 -9.77 34.09
N GLY A 142 -21.12 -9.63 32.79
CA GLY A 142 -21.40 -8.42 32.03
C GLY A 142 -22.60 -8.64 31.11
N MET A 143 -23.38 -7.60 30.89
CA MET A 143 -24.51 -7.61 29.98
C MET A 143 -24.51 -6.37 29.11
N LYS A 144 -24.84 -6.55 27.83
CA LYS A 144 -25.21 -5.46 26.93
C LYS A 144 -26.72 -5.47 26.73
N THR A 145 -27.35 -4.29 26.73
CA THR A 145 -28.74 -4.13 26.28
C THR A 145 -28.97 -2.79 25.57
N ASP A 146 -29.88 -2.73 24.62
CA ASP A 146 -30.26 -1.46 23.97
C ASP A 146 -31.13 -0.56 24.86
N SER A 147 -31.10 0.74 24.62
CA SER A 147 -31.85 1.74 25.39
C SER A 147 -33.37 1.71 25.15
N ASP A 148 -33.83 1.03 24.09
CA ASP A 148 -35.25 0.84 23.75
C ASP A 148 -35.79 -0.52 24.22
N MET A 149 -35.07 -1.21 25.10
CA MET A 149 -35.43 -2.52 25.64
C MET A 149 -35.91 -2.44 27.09
N PHE A 150 -36.87 -3.29 27.44
CA PHE A 150 -37.26 -3.56 28.82
C PHE A 150 -36.54 -4.82 29.32
N LEU A 151 -35.88 -4.71 30.47
CA LEU A 151 -35.18 -5.83 31.10
C LEU A 151 -35.82 -6.20 32.44
N ASN A 152 -36.23 -7.46 32.59
CA ASN A 152 -36.61 -8.00 33.89
C ASN A 152 -35.34 -8.42 34.66
N VAL A 153 -34.78 -7.49 35.43
CA VAL A 153 -33.53 -7.70 36.19
C VAL A 153 -33.68 -8.82 37.22
N HIS A 154 -34.85 -8.93 37.86
CA HIS A 154 -35.13 -10.00 38.83
C HIS A 154 -35.01 -11.40 38.23
N ALA A 155 -35.70 -11.66 37.12
CA ALA A 155 -35.63 -12.95 36.44
C ALA A 155 -34.21 -13.24 35.93
N LEU A 156 -33.49 -12.21 35.46
CA LEU A 156 -32.11 -12.37 35.02
C LEU A 156 -31.19 -12.78 36.16
N VAL A 157 -31.22 -12.06 37.28
CA VAL A 157 -30.37 -12.35 38.46
C VAL A 157 -30.70 -13.71 39.08
N GLU A 158 -31.94 -14.18 38.97
CA GLU A 158 -32.36 -15.52 39.38
C GLU A 158 -31.75 -16.62 38.51
N MET A 159 -31.60 -16.40 37.20
CA MET A 159 -31.04 -17.40 36.26
C MET A 159 -29.51 -17.50 36.28
N LEU A 160 -28.80 -16.38 36.50
CA LEU A 160 -27.34 -16.32 36.39
C LEU A 160 -26.53 -17.22 37.34
N PRO A 161 -26.99 -17.56 38.57
CA PRO A 161 -26.29 -18.50 39.43
C PRO A 161 -26.11 -19.89 38.81
N GLY A 162 -27.01 -20.30 37.89
CA GLY A 162 -26.90 -21.57 37.15
C GLY A 162 -26.03 -21.48 35.89
N ALA A 163 -25.56 -20.29 35.53
CA ALA A 163 -24.73 -20.09 34.35
C ALA A 163 -23.24 -20.38 34.62
N PRO A 164 -22.48 -20.83 33.60
CA PRO A 164 -21.02 -20.95 33.69
C PRO A 164 -20.34 -19.58 33.86
N ARG A 165 -19.24 -19.54 34.63
CA ARG A 165 -18.46 -18.33 34.92
C ARG A 165 -17.27 -18.09 33.99
N CYS A 166 -17.01 -19.01 33.06
CA CYS A 166 -15.90 -18.92 32.12
C CYS A 166 -16.37 -19.26 30.72
N ARG A 167 -15.90 -18.53 29.70
CA ARG A 167 -16.21 -18.70 28.28
C ARG A 167 -17.72 -18.84 28.01
N TYR A 168 -18.52 -18.08 28.75
CA TYR A 168 -19.97 -18.14 28.68
C TYR A 168 -20.52 -16.88 28.03
N MET A 169 -21.36 -17.06 27.02
CA MET A 169 -22.18 -15.99 26.44
C MET A 169 -23.55 -16.57 26.10
N THR A 170 -24.59 -15.83 26.44
CA THR A 170 -25.97 -16.22 26.17
C THR A 170 -26.80 -15.02 25.75
N GLY A 171 -27.91 -15.30 25.07
CA GLY A 171 -28.82 -14.30 24.52
C GLY A 171 -29.68 -14.94 23.45
N ARG A 172 -30.37 -14.12 22.67
CA ARG A 172 -31.09 -14.63 21.50
C ARG A 172 -30.08 -14.90 20.38
N VAL A 173 -29.69 -16.16 20.20
CA VAL A 173 -28.70 -16.56 19.19
C VAL A 173 -29.35 -16.68 17.82
N ALA A 174 -28.91 -15.87 16.88
CA ALA A 174 -29.19 -16.06 15.47
C ALA A 174 -28.22 -17.12 14.93
N ARG A 175 -28.75 -18.19 14.34
CA ARG A 175 -27.95 -19.27 13.76
C ARG A 175 -28.08 -19.22 12.25
N TRP A 176 -26.95 -19.11 11.56
CA TRP A 176 -26.90 -19.18 10.09
C TRP A 176 -27.76 -18.12 9.40
N ALA A 177 -27.85 -16.93 10.00
CA ALA A 177 -28.68 -15.85 9.47
C ALA A 177 -28.10 -15.36 8.14
N PRO A 178 -28.93 -15.11 7.12
CA PRO A 178 -28.44 -14.67 5.81
C PRO A 178 -27.79 -13.28 5.90
N ALA A 179 -26.64 -13.12 5.27
CA ALA A 179 -26.01 -11.82 5.07
C ALA A 179 -26.89 -10.98 4.13
N GLN A 180 -27.29 -9.79 4.58
CA GLN A 180 -28.19 -8.93 3.82
C GLN A 180 -27.45 -8.28 2.65
N ARG A 181 -27.78 -8.69 1.42
CA ARG A 181 -27.12 -8.22 0.20
C ARG A 181 -27.85 -7.10 -0.53
N ASN A 182 -28.98 -6.63 -0.01
CA ASN A 182 -29.71 -5.52 -0.59
C ASN A 182 -29.08 -4.18 -0.18
N PRO A 183 -28.53 -3.37 -1.12
CA PRO A 183 -27.90 -2.08 -0.82
C PRO A 183 -28.81 -1.08 -0.11
N ASN A 184 -30.14 -1.22 -0.25
CA ASN A 184 -31.13 -0.34 0.38
C ASN A 184 -31.50 -0.77 1.81
N SER A 185 -30.96 -1.89 2.30
CA SER A 185 -31.18 -2.35 3.66
C SER A 185 -30.21 -1.66 4.61
N LYS A 186 -30.68 -1.21 5.77
CA LYS A 186 -29.80 -0.72 6.86
C LYS A 186 -28.83 -1.79 7.39
N TRP A 187 -29.09 -3.05 7.06
CA TRP A 187 -28.27 -4.21 7.43
C TRP A 187 -27.38 -4.69 6.28
N PHE A 188 -27.31 -3.92 5.17
CA PHE A 188 -26.52 -4.28 4.01
C PHE A 188 -25.08 -4.59 4.39
N MET A 189 -24.62 -5.75 3.92
CA MET A 189 -23.25 -6.19 4.08
C MET A 189 -22.68 -6.44 2.68
N PRO A 190 -21.70 -5.65 2.23
CA PRO A 190 -21.03 -5.91 0.95
C PRO A 190 -20.35 -7.27 0.96
N HIS A 191 -20.25 -7.90 -0.21
CA HIS A 191 -19.45 -9.12 -0.36
C HIS A 191 -17.96 -8.89 -0.06
N GLU A 192 -17.49 -7.67 -0.29
CA GLU A 192 -16.13 -7.22 0.00
C GLU A 192 -15.82 -7.20 1.51
N VAL A 193 -16.83 -7.06 2.38
CA VAL A 193 -16.66 -6.96 3.84
C VAL A 193 -16.98 -8.27 4.55
N PHE A 194 -17.98 -9.00 4.08
CA PHE A 194 -18.32 -10.33 4.59
C PHE A 194 -18.73 -11.20 3.40
N PRO A 195 -17.86 -12.09 2.88
CA PRO A 195 -18.11 -12.81 1.64
C PRO A 195 -19.17 -13.91 1.78
N GLU A 196 -19.39 -14.46 2.98
CA GLU A 196 -20.27 -15.59 3.23
C GLU A 196 -21.74 -15.22 3.10
N SER A 197 -22.56 -16.09 2.50
CA SER A 197 -24.00 -15.84 2.39
C SER A 197 -24.75 -15.87 3.73
N GLN A 198 -24.14 -16.39 4.79
CA GLN A 198 -24.74 -16.55 6.11
C GLN A 198 -23.72 -16.29 7.23
N TYR A 199 -24.15 -15.64 8.30
CA TYR A 199 -23.34 -15.41 9.50
C TYR A 199 -23.21 -16.69 10.33
N PRO A 200 -22.03 -16.96 10.94
CA PRO A 200 -21.90 -17.99 11.96
C PRO A 200 -22.81 -17.68 13.15
N PRO A 201 -23.15 -18.65 14.02
CA PRO A 201 -24.01 -18.38 15.18
C PRO A 201 -23.50 -17.21 16.04
N TYR A 202 -24.35 -16.22 16.26
CA TYR A 202 -24.02 -15.02 17.04
C TYR A 202 -25.18 -14.59 17.93
N ALA A 203 -24.88 -13.98 19.07
CA ALA A 203 -25.89 -13.35 19.91
C ALA A 203 -26.39 -12.08 19.22
N LEU A 204 -27.70 -11.93 19.07
CA LEU A 204 -28.29 -10.74 18.49
C LEU A 204 -27.96 -9.51 19.34
N GLY A 205 -27.72 -8.39 18.66
CA GLY A 205 -27.30 -7.14 19.28
C GLY A 205 -28.26 -6.58 20.32
N LEU A 206 -29.54 -7.00 20.35
CA LEU A 206 -30.59 -6.52 21.25
C LEU A 206 -30.17 -6.57 22.73
N SER A 207 -29.86 -7.79 23.20
CA SER A 207 -29.43 -8.05 24.57
C SER A 207 -28.66 -9.37 24.65
N TYR A 208 -27.53 -9.37 25.35
CA TYR A 208 -26.75 -10.58 25.61
C TYR A 208 -25.93 -10.45 26.90
N VAL A 209 -25.70 -11.58 27.55
CA VAL A 209 -24.97 -11.69 28.81
C VAL A 209 -23.74 -12.55 28.59
N PHE A 210 -22.63 -12.19 29.22
CA PHE A 210 -21.37 -12.92 29.13
C PHE A 210 -20.65 -12.98 30.47
N SER A 211 -19.81 -13.99 30.63
CA SER A 211 -18.86 -14.08 31.74
C SER A 211 -17.73 -13.07 31.56
N MET A 212 -17.23 -12.52 32.68
CA MET A 212 -16.25 -11.43 32.68
C MET A 212 -14.84 -11.85 32.22
N ASP A 213 -14.61 -13.13 31.90
CA ASP A 213 -13.38 -13.60 31.25
C ASP A 213 -13.39 -13.42 29.71
N LEU A 214 -14.55 -13.13 29.11
CA LEU A 214 -14.68 -12.95 27.66
C LEU A 214 -14.24 -11.57 27.14
N PRO A 215 -14.52 -10.43 27.82
CA PRO A 215 -14.13 -9.11 27.31
C PRO A 215 -12.65 -9.01 26.94
N TYR A 216 -11.74 -9.41 27.85
CA TYR A 216 -10.31 -9.41 27.57
C TYR A 216 -9.96 -10.32 26.38
N LYS A 217 -10.50 -11.53 26.32
CA LYS A 217 -10.25 -12.49 25.23
C LYS A 217 -10.76 -12.00 23.87
N LEU A 218 -11.88 -11.28 23.84
CA LEU A 218 -12.45 -10.71 22.63
C LEU A 218 -11.63 -9.51 22.13
N ILE A 219 -11.10 -8.69 23.05
CA ILE A 219 -10.17 -7.60 22.71
C ILE A 219 -8.82 -8.16 22.24
N GLU A 220 -8.32 -9.20 22.88
CA GLU A 220 -7.09 -9.88 22.47
C GLU A 220 -7.27 -10.55 21.11
N ALA A 221 -8.38 -11.25 20.89
CA ALA A 221 -8.73 -11.81 19.59
C ALA A 221 -8.89 -10.71 18.51
N SER A 222 -9.46 -9.55 18.84
CA SER A 222 -9.58 -8.47 17.86
C SER A 222 -8.23 -7.86 17.47
N ARG A 223 -7.19 -7.98 18.32
CA ARG A 223 -5.81 -7.62 17.96
C ARG A 223 -5.17 -8.63 17.01
N HIS A 224 -5.73 -9.84 16.95
CA HIS A 224 -5.26 -10.95 16.14
C HIS A 224 -6.20 -11.26 14.97
N GLU A 225 -7.28 -10.49 14.79
CA GLU A 225 -8.06 -10.48 13.56
C GLU A 225 -7.19 -9.77 12.52
N PRO A 226 -6.48 -10.52 11.66
CA PRO A 226 -5.53 -9.93 10.76
C PRO A 226 -6.29 -9.20 9.67
N ASP A 227 -5.68 -8.15 9.12
CA ASP A 227 -5.90 -7.75 7.73
C ASP A 227 -6.14 -9.01 6.88
N LEU A 228 -7.36 -9.15 6.37
CA LEU A 228 -7.86 -10.40 5.79
C LEU A 228 -6.92 -10.83 4.66
N TYR A 229 -6.06 -11.83 4.96
CA TYR A 229 -5.18 -12.55 4.04
C TYR A 229 -4.15 -11.72 3.25
N TYR A 230 -3.45 -10.79 3.89
CA TYR A 230 -2.26 -10.21 3.30
C TYR A 230 -1.02 -10.39 4.18
N VAL A 231 -0.20 -11.37 3.85
CA VAL A 231 1.18 -11.44 4.35
C VAL A 231 2.08 -10.81 3.29
N ALA A 232 2.12 -9.49 3.26
CA ALA A 232 3.25 -8.80 2.65
C ALA A 232 4.52 -9.34 3.31
N TYR A 233 5.60 -9.49 2.55
CA TYR A 233 6.92 -9.61 3.16
C TYR A 233 7.42 -8.20 3.49
N PRO A 234 7.27 -7.67 4.72
CA PRO A 234 7.96 -6.45 5.09
C PRO A 234 9.45 -6.78 5.00
N HIS A 235 10.16 -6.14 4.09
CA HIS A 235 11.61 -6.28 3.88
C HIS A 235 12.43 -5.71 5.07
N GLN A 236 11.96 -5.91 6.30
CA GLN A 236 12.47 -5.40 7.56
C GLN A 236 12.77 -6.52 8.57
N TYR A 237 12.55 -7.79 8.22
CA TYR A 237 12.90 -8.90 9.11
C TYR A 237 14.42 -9.02 9.28
N HIS A 238 14.82 -9.28 10.52
CA HIS A 238 16.19 -9.46 10.93
C HIS A 238 16.44 -10.89 11.39
N PHE A 239 17.60 -11.44 11.02
CA PHE A 239 18.03 -12.73 11.52
C PHE A 239 18.54 -12.57 12.96
N ILE A 240 17.87 -13.25 13.89
CA ILE A 240 18.32 -13.43 15.27
C ILE A 240 19.51 -14.40 15.30
N LEU A 241 19.43 -15.46 14.48
CA LEU A 241 20.51 -16.40 14.22
C LEU A 241 20.75 -16.45 12.70
N ASP A 242 21.89 -15.92 12.25
CA ASP A 242 22.20 -15.75 10.81
C ASP A 242 23.30 -16.69 10.31
N GLN A 243 24.18 -17.19 11.18
CA GLN A 243 25.31 -18.07 10.81
C GLN A 243 26.06 -17.61 9.52
N PRO A 244 26.42 -16.31 9.40
CA PRO A 244 26.75 -15.68 8.12
C PRO A 244 27.97 -16.28 7.41
N GLU A 245 28.86 -16.90 8.18
CA GLU A 245 30.12 -17.47 7.70
C GLU A 245 29.99 -18.93 7.21
N GLN A 246 28.95 -19.66 7.63
CA GLN A 246 28.86 -21.11 7.39
C GLN A 246 28.72 -21.44 5.92
N CYS A 247 27.85 -20.74 5.18
CA CYS A 247 27.65 -21.03 3.77
C CYS A 247 28.75 -20.43 2.88
N GLY A 248 29.12 -19.17 3.14
CA GLY A 248 30.13 -18.45 2.36
C GLY A 248 31.53 -19.07 2.43
N GLN A 249 31.95 -19.56 3.61
CA GLN A 249 33.28 -20.18 3.76
C GLN A 249 33.31 -21.63 3.27
N GLN A 250 32.24 -22.40 3.49
CA GLN A 250 32.21 -23.81 3.12
C GLN A 250 32.02 -24.02 1.61
N ASN A 251 31.44 -23.03 0.92
CA ASN A 251 31.13 -23.06 -0.52
C ASN A 251 30.48 -24.39 -0.98
N PRO A 252 29.35 -24.79 -0.38
CA PRO A 252 28.71 -26.07 -0.68
C PRO A 252 28.17 -26.12 -2.10
N TYR A 253 28.18 -27.29 -2.72
CA TYR A 253 27.56 -27.49 -4.04
C TYR A 253 26.03 -27.40 -3.96
N LEU A 254 25.45 -27.97 -2.90
CA LEU A 254 24.02 -27.98 -2.62
C LEU A 254 23.78 -27.49 -1.18
N VAL A 255 22.85 -26.54 -1.03
CA VAL A 255 22.37 -26.06 0.27
C VAL A 255 20.94 -26.51 0.47
N ILE A 256 20.66 -27.22 1.57
CA ILE A 256 19.32 -27.72 1.90
C ILE A 256 18.81 -26.92 3.10
N VAL A 257 17.72 -26.17 2.92
CA VAL A 257 17.08 -25.44 4.02
C VAL A 257 15.81 -26.17 4.43
N ILE A 258 15.70 -26.44 5.73
CA ILE A 258 14.61 -27.23 6.34
C ILE A 258 13.82 -26.32 7.28
N PRO A 259 12.65 -25.82 6.87
CA PRO A 259 11.78 -25.10 7.78
C PRO A 259 11.26 -26.04 8.87
N VAL A 260 11.44 -25.67 10.13
CA VAL A 260 11.01 -26.49 11.27
C VAL A 260 10.49 -25.59 12.39
N ALA A 261 9.60 -26.11 13.24
CA ALA A 261 9.07 -25.34 14.36
C ALA A 261 10.15 -25.16 15.44
N PRO A 262 10.19 -24.05 16.20
CA PRO A 262 11.25 -23.77 17.16
C PRO A 262 11.36 -24.86 18.25
N HIS A 263 10.21 -25.29 18.77
CA HIS A 263 10.08 -26.33 19.80
C HIS A 263 10.41 -27.76 19.31
N ASN A 264 10.50 -28.01 18.01
CA ASN A 264 10.67 -29.37 17.47
C ASN A 264 12.15 -29.75 17.30
N ARG A 265 12.89 -29.82 18.42
CA ARG A 265 14.30 -30.26 18.43
C ARG A 265 14.46 -31.72 17.99
N ALA A 266 13.50 -32.58 18.34
CA ALA A 266 13.53 -34.00 17.98
C ALA A 266 13.59 -34.23 16.46
N ALA A 267 12.85 -33.45 15.66
CA ALA A 267 12.92 -33.54 14.20
C ALA A 267 14.29 -33.10 13.65
N ARG A 268 14.88 -32.04 14.22
CA ARG A 268 16.22 -31.58 13.83
C ARG A 268 17.27 -32.65 14.12
N ASP A 269 17.24 -33.22 15.32
CA ASP A 269 18.16 -34.28 15.72
C ASP A 269 17.96 -35.54 14.87
N ALA A 270 16.72 -35.93 14.55
CA ALA A 270 16.46 -37.05 13.66
C ALA A 270 17.10 -36.85 12.27
N ILE A 271 17.02 -35.65 11.70
CA ILE A 271 17.63 -35.34 10.40
C ILE A 271 19.16 -35.37 10.51
N ARG A 272 19.74 -34.75 11.54
CA ARG A 272 21.20 -34.76 11.80
C ARG A 272 21.76 -36.18 11.90
N HIS A 273 21.05 -37.09 12.57
CA HIS A 273 21.47 -38.48 12.77
C HIS A 273 21.11 -39.43 11.61
N THR A 274 20.39 -38.94 10.59
CA THR A 274 20.01 -39.75 9.42
C THR A 274 20.62 -39.16 8.15
N TRP A 275 19.79 -38.66 7.22
CA TRP A 275 20.23 -38.23 5.89
C TRP A 275 20.93 -36.86 5.90
N GLY A 276 20.75 -36.05 6.95
CA GLY A 276 21.43 -34.76 7.08
C GLY A 276 22.89 -34.87 7.51
N GLY A 277 23.32 -36.02 8.07
CA GLY A 277 24.69 -36.19 8.57
C GLY A 277 25.77 -36.24 7.47
N GLU A 278 25.39 -36.52 6.23
CA GLU A 278 26.33 -36.62 5.10
C GLU A 278 26.69 -35.23 4.55
N THR A 279 27.91 -34.76 4.87
CA THR A 279 28.39 -33.44 4.43
C THR A 279 29.14 -33.45 3.10
N THR A 280 29.53 -34.63 2.61
CA THR A 280 30.20 -34.81 1.30
C THR A 280 29.66 -36.05 0.61
N VAL A 281 29.08 -35.86 -0.57
CA VAL A 281 28.41 -36.89 -1.35
C VAL A 281 28.93 -36.82 -2.78
N LEU A 282 29.40 -37.94 -3.33
CA LEU A 282 30.02 -38.00 -4.67
C LEU A 282 31.11 -36.93 -4.90
N GLY A 283 31.91 -36.64 -3.86
CA GLY A 283 32.97 -35.62 -3.90
C GLY A 283 32.47 -34.17 -3.91
N ARG A 284 31.16 -33.94 -3.74
CA ARG A 284 30.55 -32.60 -3.67
C ARG A 284 30.08 -32.33 -2.24
N ARG A 285 30.34 -31.13 -1.75
CA ARG A 285 29.91 -30.72 -0.40
C ARG A 285 28.41 -30.42 -0.38
N VAL A 286 27.72 -30.91 0.62
CA VAL A 286 26.31 -30.63 0.90
C VAL A 286 26.20 -30.06 2.31
N SER A 287 25.48 -28.94 2.45
CA SER A 287 25.23 -28.32 3.76
C SER A 287 23.72 -28.22 3.99
N HIS A 288 23.29 -28.45 5.22
CA HIS A 288 21.89 -28.30 5.62
C HIS A 288 21.75 -27.27 6.73
N PHE A 289 20.62 -26.55 6.74
CA PHE A 289 20.29 -25.54 7.74
C PHE A 289 18.83 -25.64 8.13
N PHE A 290 18.52 -25.45 9.42
CA PHE A 290 17.16 -25.44 9.95
C PHE A 290 16.67 -24.00 10.10
N LEU A 291 15.56 -23.65 9.44
CA LEU A 291 14.97 -22.31 9.50
C LEU A 291 13.78 -22.26 10.47
N LEU A 292 13.87 -21.33 11.42
CA LEU A 292 12.97 -21.14 12.55
C LEU A 292 12.42 -19.70 12.59
N GLY A 293 11.22 -19.52 13.15
CA GLY A 293 10.73 -18.23 13.65
C GLY A 293 10.78 -18.13 15.18
N GLN A 294 10.03 -17.19 15.74
CA GLN A 294 9.78 -17.04 17.17
C GLN A 294 8.54 -17.84 17.60
N SER A 295 8.50 -18.27 18.87
CA SER A 295 7.35 -18.97 19.46
C SER A 295 6.60 -18.05 20.41
N GLU A 296 5.28 -17.94 20.27
CA GLU A 296 4.41 -17.18 21.20
C GLU A 296 4.36 -17.81 22.60
N ASP A 297 4.25 -19.14 22.67
CA ASP A 297 3.82 -19.84 23.89
C ASP A 297 4.91 -20.15 24.93
N GLN A 298 6.22 -19.99 24.61
CA GLN A 298 7.28 -20.64 25.41
C GLN A 298 8.42 -19.72 25.90
N GLY A 299 8.31 -18.41 25.68
CA GLY A 299 9.15 -17.39 26.33
C GLY A 299 10.67 -17.55 26.16
N GLN A 300 11.42 -16.85 27.02
CA GLN A 300 12.90 -16.74 27.02
C GLN A 300 13.61 -18.10 27.13
N ALA A 301 13.02 -19.08 27.83
CA ALA A 301 13.65 -20.38 28.08
C ALA A 301 13.87 -21.21 26.80
N LEU A 302 12.90 -21.20 25.87
CA LEU A 302 13.07 -21.85 24.57
C LEU A 302 14.14 -21.13 23.73
N GLN A 303 14.17 -19.80 23.80
CA GLN A 303 15.17 -19.00 23.10
C GLN A 303 16.59 -19.32 23.59
N ASP A 304 16.79 -19.47 24.91
CA ASP A 304 18.08 -19.85 25.50
C ASP A 304 18.51 -21.27 25.05
N GLN A 305 17.57 -22.22 24.95
CA GLN A 305 17.85 -23.56 24.42
C GLN A 305 18.28 -23.53 22.95
N LEU A 306 17.63 -22.71 22.13
CA LEU A 306 17.98 -22.53 20.71
C LEU A 306 19.35 -21.86 20.56
N LEU A 307 19.68 -20.88 21.42
CA LEU A 307 21.01 -20.27 21.46
C LEU A 307 22.09 -21.30 21.79
N GLN A 308 21.86 -22.17 22.78
CA GLN A 308 22.77 -23.26 23.12
C GLN A 308 22.91 -24.26 21.96
N GLU A 309 21.81 -24.72 21.37
CA GLU A 309 21.82 -25.64 20.23
C GLU A 309 22.56 -25.04 19.01
N SER A 310 22.37 -23.74 18.77
CA SER A 310 23.06 -23.00 17.70
C SER A 310 24.57 -22.93 17.92
N GLN A 311 25.03 -22.82 19.18
CA GLN A 311 26.45 -22.86 19.51
C GLN A 311 27.07 -24.24 19.27
N GLU A 312 26.31 -25.31 19.56
CA GLU A 312 26.72 -26.70 19.40
C GLU A 312 26.82 -27.12 17.93
N HIS A 313 25.77 -26.84 17.14
CA HIS A 313 25.63 -27.40 15.78
C HIS A 313 25.88 -26.39 14.65
N ARG A 314 25.71 -25.08 14.91
CA ARG A 314 25.90 -23.99 13.94
C ARG A 314 25.10 -24.13 12.63
N ASP A 315 23.96 -24.81 12.69
CA ASP A 315 23.06 -25.09 11.55
C ASP A 315 21.68 -24.45 11.71
N LEU A 316 21.46 -23.62 12.74
CA LEU A 316 20.20 -22.93 12.99
C LEU A 316 20.17 -21.52 12.37
N LEU A 317 19.10 -21.24 11.63
CA LEU A 317 18.71 -19.93 11.14
C LEU A 317 17.41 -19.51 11.81
N GLN A 318 17.35 -18.31 12.37
CA GLN A 318 16.16 -17.82 13.06
C GLN A 318 15.84 -16.39 12.63
N GLY A 319 14.63 -16.18 12.11
CA GLY A 319 14.08 -14.85 11.83
C GLY A 319 13.21 -14.31 12.97
N ASP A 320 13.08 -12.99 13.05
CA ASP A 320 12.24 -12.24 13.98
C ASP A 320 10.76 -12.16 13.56
N PHE A 321 10.20 -13.28 13.10
CA PHE A 321 8.77 -13.42 12.78
C PHE A 321 8.15 -14.51 13.63
N LEU A 322 6.85 -14.38 13.93
CA LEU A 322 6.11 -15.41 14.63
C LEU A 322 5.97 -16.68 13.77
N ASP A 323 6.43 -17.81 14.28
CA ASP A 323 6.38 -19.10 13.60
C ASP A 323 4.96 -19.70 13.68
N SER A 324 4.24 -19.64 12.57
CA SER A 324 2.91 -20.23 12.44
C SER A 324 2.70 -20.78 11.04
N TYR A 325 1.74 -21.69 10.88
CA TYR A 325 1.37 -22.22 9.57
C TYR A 325 0.92 -21.11 8.60
N ARG A 326 0.29 -20.04 9.11
CA ARG A 326 -0.14 -18.88 8.31
C ARG A 326 1.04 -18.03 7.81
N ASN A 327 2.17 -18.08 8.50
CA ASN A 327 3.38 -17.30 8.19
C ASN A 327 4.43 -18.10 7.39
N LEU A 328 4.06 -19.24 6.79
CA LEU A 328 4.98 -20.03 5.96
C LEU A 328 5.52 -19.25 4.75
N THR A 329 4.78 -18.27 4.24
CA THR A 329 5.25 -17.38 3.18
C THR A 329 6.44 -16.53 3.65
N ILE A 330 6.36 -15.91 4.83
CA ILE A 330 7.48 -15.15 5.43
C ILE A 330 8.69 -16.06 5.61
N LYS A 331 8.47 -17.25 6.16
CA LYS A 331 9.51 -18.26 6.37
C LYS A 331 10.19 -18.67 5.06
N THR A 332 9.42 -18.83 3.98
CA THR A 332 9.95 -19.14 2.65
C THR A 332 10.73 -17.96 2.07
N MET A 333 10.24 -16.73 2.22
CA MET A 333 10.92 -15.53 1.73
C MET A 333 12.24 -15.29 2.47
N LEU A 334 12.29 -15.51 3.79
CA LEU A 334 13.53 -15.45 4.58
C LEU A 334 14.54 -16.52 4.17
N MET A 335 14.08 -17.75 3.86
CA MET A 335 14.94 -18.78 3.29
C MET A 335 15.62 -18.28 2.00
N LEU A 336 14.84 -17.71 1.08
CA LEU A 336 15.35 -17.20 -0.18
C LEU A 336 16.31 -16.03 0.05
N GLU A 337 15.99 -15.13 0.98
CA GLU A 337 16.84 -13.98 1.32
C GLU A 337 18.18 -14.41 1.90
N TRP A 338 18.16 -15.34 2.85
CA TRP A 338 19.38 -15.89 3.42
C TRP A 338 20.26 -16.57 2.36
N LEU A 339 19.66 -17.41 1.50
CA LEU A 339 20.36 -18.07 0.40
C LEU A 339 20.96 -17.06 -0.59
N ALA A 340 20.22 -16.02 -0.96
CA ALA A 340 20.69 -14.98 -1.87
C ALA A 340 21.86 -14.17 -1.28
N LEU A 341 21.83 -13.87 0.01
CA LEU A 341 22.81 -13.01 0.66
C LEU A 341 24.04 -13.76 1.20
N ARG A 342 23.88 -15.01 1.65
CA ARG A 342 24.92 -15.76 2.39
C ARG A 342 25.53 -16.92 1.62
N CYS A 343 24.90 -17.38 0.53
CA CYS A 343 25.34 -18.54 -0.24
C CYS A 343 25.69 -18.24 -1.72
N PRO A 344 26.48 -17.19 -2.05
CA PRO A 344 26.72 -16.80 -3.45
C PRO A 344 27.48 -17.84 -4.28
N GLY A 345 28.23 -18.74 -3.64
CA GLY A 345 29.04 -19.76 -4.33
C GLY A 345 28.35 -21.12 -4.51
N ALA A 346 27.16 -21.31 -3.95
CA ALA A 346 26.42 -22.56 -4.10
C ALA A 346 25.84 -22.72 -5.51
N ALA A 347 25.81 -23.94 -6.04
CA ALA A 347 25.25 -24.20 -7.36
C ALA A 347 23.72 -24.35 -7.32
N TYR A 348 23.21 -25.01 -6.26
CA TYR A 348 21.79 -25.28 -6.08
C TYR A 348 21.35 -25.05 -4.64
N GLY A 349 20.13 -24.55 -4.48
CA GLY A 349 19.40 -24.50 -3.22
C GLY A 349 18.24 -25.48 -3.25
N MET A 350 17.92 -26.08 -2.11
CA MET A 350 16.79 -26.98 -1.95
C MET A 350 16.01 -26.61 -0.70
N LYS A 351 14.69 -26.68 -0.81
CA LYS A 351 13.78 -26.68 0.34
C LYS A 351 13.24 -28.09 0.55
N THR A 352 13.17 -28.54 1.80
CA THR A 352 12.46 -29.77 2.20
C THR A 352 11.78 -29.58 3.55
N ASP A 353 10.71 -30.33 3.83
CA ASP A 353 10.09 -30.35 5.16
C ASP A 353 10.83 -31.25 6.15
N SER A 354 10.61 -31.02 7.45
CA SER A 354 11.26 -31.76 8.54
C SER A 354 10.69 -33.16 8.77
N ASP A 355 9.54 -33.48 8.17
CA ASP A 355 8.90 -34.79 8.19
C ASP A 355 9.18 -35.61 6.91
N MET A 356 10.18 -35.20 6.12
CA MET A 356 10.55 -35.84 4.86
C MET A 356 11.89 -36.58 4.94
N PHE A 357 11.97 -37.70 4.22
CA PHE A 357 13.24 -38.40 3.96
C PHE A 357 13.80 -37.99 2.60
N LEU A 358 15.09 -37.64 2.57
CA LEU A 358 15.79 -37.25 1.35
C LEU A 358 16.93 -38.21 1.04
N ASN A 359 16.93 -38.79 -0.17
CA ASN A 359 18.09 -39.51 -0.69
C ASN A 359 19.08 -38.51 -1.32
N VAL A 360 20.01 -38.00 -0.49
CA VAL A 360 20.99 -36.99 -0.89
C VAL A 360 21.92 -37.50 -2.00
N HIS A 361 22.29 -38.79 -1.96
CA HIS A 361 23.14 -39.40 -2.99
C HIS A 361 22.52 -39.34 -4.38
N ALA A 362 21.29 -39.83 -4.53
CA ALA A 362 20.58 -39.79 -5.80
C ALA A 362 20.36 -38.35 -6.29
N LEU A 363 20.08 -37.42 -5.37
CA LEU A 363 19.92 -36.02 -5.71
C LEU A 363 21.22 -35.41 -6.27
N VAL A 364 22.34 -35.58 -5.58
CA VAL A 364 23.65 -35.04 -6.00
C VAL A 364 24.14 -35.68 -7.30
N GLU A 365 23.75 -36.92 -7.60
CA GLU A 365 24.01 -37.59 -8.87
C GLU A 365 23.24 -36.96 -10.05
N MET A 366 21.99 -36.53 -9.82
CA MET A 366 21.14 -35.94 -10.87
C MET A 366 21.45 -34.47 -11.18
N LEU A 367 21.83 -33.68 -10.17
CA LEU A 367 22.01 -32.23 -10.31
C LEU A 367 23.05 -31.76 -11.35
N PRO A 368 24.17 -32.46 -11.61
CA PRO A 368 25.12 -32.07 -12.65
C PRO A 368 24.51 -31.98 -14.06
N GLY A 369 23.42 -32.71 -14.34
CA GLY A 369 22.69 -32.63 -15.60
C GLY A 369 21.62 -31.52 -15.65
N ALA A 370 21.40 -30.81 -14.54
CA ALA A 370 20.39 -29.78 -14.45
C ALA A 370 20.90 -28.40 -14.92
N PRO A 371 20.06 -27.56 -15.53
CA PRO A 371 20.41 -26.17 -15.81
C PRO A 371 20.81 -25.39 -14.55
N ARG A 372 21.73 -24.43 -14.71
CA ARG A 372 22.26 -23.60 -13.61
C ARG A 372 21.62 -22.21 -13.48
N CYS A 373 20.71 -21.88 -14.38
CA CYS A 373 20.04 -20.58 -14.40
C CYS A 373 18.55 -20.78 -14.65
N ARG A 374 17.71 -19.99 -13.98
CA ARG A 374 16.23 -20.02 -14.09
C ARG A 374 15.67 -21.44 -13.97
N TYR A 375 16.29 -22.27 -13.14
CA TYR A 375 15.94 -23.67 -13.00
C TYR A 375 15.25 -23.91 -11.66
N MET A 376 14.08 -24.52 -11.69
CA MET A 376 13.40 -25.03 -10.51
C MET A 376 12.75 -26.36 -10.86
N THR A 377 12.89 -27.35 -10.00
CA THR A 377 12.33 -28.69 -10.18
C THR A 377 11.79 -29.22 -8.86
N GLY A 378 10.85 -30.14 -8.94
CA GLY A 378 10.18 -30.75 -7.80
C GLY A 378 8.89 -31.43 -8.26
N SER A 379 8.04 -31.79 -7.31
CA SER A 379 6.70 -32.24 -7.65
C SER A 379 5.84 -31.05 -8.07
N VAL A 380 5.61 -30.87 -9.37
CA VAL A 380 4.87 -29.71 -9.90
C VAL A 380 3.38 -29.99 -9.94
N ALA A 381 2.60 -29.21 -9.19
CA ALA A 381 1.16 -29.14 -9.36
C ALA A 381 0.85 -28.25 -10.56
N ARG A 382 0.11 -28.78 -11.54
CA ARG A 382 -0.29 -28.05 -12.75
C ARG A 382 -1.77 -27.77 -12.69
N TRP A 383 -2.15 -26.51 -12.81
CA TRP A 383 -3.55 -26.09 -12.93
C TRP A 383 -4.42 -26.56 -11.75
N ALA A 384 -3.81 -26.62 -10.56
CA ALA A 384 -4.52 -27.05 -9.36
C ALA A 384 -5.65 -26.06 -9.06
N LEU A 385 -6.83 -26.58 -8.74
CA LEU A 385 -7.97 -25.74 -8.37
C LEU A 385 -7.64 -24.96 -7.09
N ALA A 386 -7.84 -23.65 -7.15
CA ALA A 386 -7.76 -22.81 -5.96
C ALA A 386 -8.85 -23.25 -4.97
N GLN A 387 -8.45 -23.69 -3.78
CA GLN A 387 -9.38 -24.25 -2.81
C GLN A 387 -10.26 -23.13 -2.25
N ARG A 388 -11.55 -23.18 -2.55
CA ARG A 388 -12.52 -22.13 -2.19
C ARG A 388 -13.33 -22.47 -0.95
N ASN A 389 -13.12 -23.64 -0.34
CA ASN A 389 -13.80 -24.01 0.89
C ASN A 389 -13.12 -23.34 2.11
N PRO A 390 -13.82 -22.45 2.86
CA PRO A 390 -13.26 -21.75 4.03
C PRO A 390 -12.82 -22.68 5.16
N ASN A 391 -13.39 -23.88 5.24
CA ASN A 391 -13.02 -24.88 6.25
C ASN A 391 -11.76 -25.69 5.88
N SER A 392 -11.19 -25.44 4.69
CA SER A 392 -9.96 -26.10 4.28
C SER A 392 -8.75 -25.32 4.77
N LYS A 393 -7.74 -26.00 5.30
CA LYS A 393 -6.43 -25.40 5.61
C LYS A 393 -5.71 -24.82 4.38
N TRP A 394 -6.20 -25.09 3.17
CA TRP A 394 -5.69 -24.61 1.90
C TRP A 394 -6.57 -23.51 1.28
N PHE A 395 -7.55 -22.99 2.02
CA PHE A 395 -8.46 -21.96 1.55
C PHE A 395 -7.71 -20.75 0.97
N MET A 396 -8.10 -20.35 -0.23
CA MET A 396 -7.61 -19.15 -0.90
C MET A 396 -8.79 -18.27 -1.29
N PRO A 397 -8.89 -17.04 -0.74
CA PRO A 397 -9.94 -16.10 -1.10
C PRO A 397 -9.82 -15.67 -2.56
N ARG A 398 -10.92 -15.26 -3.19
CA ARG A 398 -10.90 -14.72 -4.57
C ARG A 398 -10.29 -13.32 -4.62
N GLU A 399 -10.32 -12.64 -3.50
CA GLU A 399 -9.77 -11.32 -3.27
C GLU A 399 -8.22 -11.36 -3.32
N VAL A 400 -7.63 -12.49 -2.92
CA VAL A 400 -6.17 -12.72 -2.92
C VAL A 400 -5.70 -13.38 -4.21
N PHE A 401 -6.46 -14.35 -4.71
CA PHE A 401 -6.16 -15.02 -5.98
C PHE A 401 -7.47 -15.23 -6.75
N PRO A 402 -7.80 -14.36 -7.71
CA PRO A 402 -9.11 -14.36 -8.38
C PRO A 402 -9.31 -15.57 -9.31
N GLU A 403 -8.23 -16.14 -9.83
CA GLU A 403 -8.29 -17.24 -10.80
C GLU A 403 -8.71 -18.55 -10.15
N SER A 404 -9.54 -19.33 -10.84
CA SER A 404 -10.04 -20.61 -10.32
C SER A 404 -8.96 -21.69 -10.23
N GLN A 405 -7.82 -21.52 -10.90
CA GLN A 405 -6.72 -22.47 -10.97
C GLN A 405 -5.39 -21.75 -10.81
N TYR A 406 -4.49 -22.33 -10.03
CA TYR A 406 -3.12 -21.83 -9.91
C TYR A 406 -2.31 -22.10 -11.18
N PRO A 407 -1.42 -21.17 -11.59
CA PRO A 407 -0.40 -21.49 -12.59
C PRO A 407 0.49 -22.64 -12.07
N PRO A 408 1.20 -23.38 -12.94
CA PRO A 408 2.08 -24.45 -12.49
C PRO A 408 3.07 -23.99 -11.39
N TYR A 409 3.09 -24.69 -10.27
CA TYR A 409 3.97 -24.39 -9.13
C TYR A 409 4.57 -25.67 -8.54
N ALA A 410 5.78 -25.55 -7.99
CA ALA A 410 6.38 -26.64 -7.23
C ALA A 410 5.66 -26.78 -5.88
N LEU A 411 5.20 -27.99 -5.55
CA LEU A 411 4.56 -28.26 -4.28
C LEU A 411 5.53 -28.00 -3.13
N GLY A 412 4.99 -27.47 -2.04
CA GLY A 412 5.75 -27.10 -0.85
C GLY A 412 6.55 -28.24 -0.22
N LEU A 413 6.28 -29.51 -0.52
CA LEU A 413 6.95 -30.69 0.05
C LEU A 413 8.48 -30.63 -0.11
N SER A 414 8.94 -30.53 -1.36
CA SER A 414 10.38 -30.49 -1.68
C SER A 414 10.58 -29.96 -3.09
N TYR A 415 11.52 -29.03 -3.23
CA TYR A 415 11.90 -28.49 -4.53
C TYR A 415 13.35 -28.00 -4.52
N VAL A 416 13.99 -28.08 -5.68
CA VAL A 416 15.36 -27.66 -5.91
C VAL A 416 15.36 -26.54 -6.94
N PHE A 417 16.21 -25.54 -6.73
CA PHE A 417 16.35 -24.40 -7.64
C PHE A 417 17.81 -24.01 -7.82
N SER A 418 18.09 -23.37 -8.95
CA SER A 418 19.37 -22.69 -9.17
C SER A 418 19.47 -21.43 -8.32
N MET A 419 20.68 -21.11 -7.86
CA MET A 419 20.92 -20.00 -6.92
C MET A 419 20.73 -18.60 -7.53
N ASP A 420 20.41 -18.48 -8.82
CA ASP A 420 19.99 -17.22 -9.45
C ASP A 420 18.50 -16.88 -9.23
N LEU A 421 17.68 -17.84 -8.80
CA LEU A 421 16.25 -17.64 -8.56
C LEU A 421 15.91 -16.91 -7.26
N PRO A 422 16.54 -17.20 -6.10
CA PRO A 422 16.22 -16.53 -4.83
C PRO A 422 16.22 -15.01 -4.92
N TYR A 423 17.29 -14.41 -5.46
CA TYR A 423 17.38 -12.96 -5.64
C TYR A 423 16.27 -12.42 -6.54
N LYS A 424 16.00 -13.08 -7.67
CA LYS A 424 14.94 -12.66 -8.61
C LYS A 424 13.54 -12.75 -8.01
N LEU A 425 13.28 -13.77 -7.19
CA LEU A 425 11.99 -13.92 -6.51
C LEU A 425 11.79 -12.83 -5.44
N ILE A 426 12.84 -12.47 -4.71
CA ILE A 426 12.81 -11.35 -3.74
C ILE A 426 12.66 -10.01 -4.46
N GLU A 427 13.36 -9.82 -5.57
CA GLU A 427 13.25 -8.61 -6.39
C GLU A 427 11.85 -8.47 -6.99
N ALA A 428 11.27 -9.56 -7.50
CA ALA A 428 9.90 -9.59 -7.97
C ALA A 428 8.89 -9.29 -6.85
N SER A 429 9.11 -9.81 -5.64
CA SER A 429 8.21 -9.53 -4.51
C SER A 429 8.26 -8.07 -4.05
N ARG A 430 9.34 -7.33 -4.33
CA ARG A 430 9.42 -5.87 -4.06
C ARG A 430 8.57 -5.04 -5.01
N HIS A 431 8.24 -5.59 -6.17
CA HIS A 431 7.54 -4.93 -7.25
C HIS A 431 6.13 -5.48 -7.48
N ASP A 432 5.68 -6.41 -6.62
CA ASP A 432 4.29 -6.84 -6.61
C ASP A 432 3.40 -5.64 -6.23
N PRO A 433 2.52 -5.18 -7.13
CA PRO A 433 1.62 -4.06 -6.84
C PRO A 433 0.56 -4.43 -5.80
N ALA A 434 0.35 -5.72 -5.52
CA ALA A 434 -0.53 -6.16 -4.44
C ALA A 434 -0.09 -5.49 -3.13
N GLY A 435 -0.98 -4.69 -2.53
CA GLY A 435 -0.72 -3.97 -1.28
C GLY A 435 -0.01 -2.61 -1.38
N ILE A 436 0.47 -2.18 -2.56
CA ILE A 436 0.99 -0.80 -2.77
C ILE A 436 -0.10 0.09 -3.36
N PHE A 437 -0.75 -0.37 -4.42
CA PHE A 437 -1.87 0.34 -5.05
C PHE A 437 -3.05 -0.61 -5.29
N GLU A 438 -4.23 -0.23 -4.82
CA GLU A 438 -5.48 -0.88 -5.18
C GLU A 438 -6.02 -0.28 -6.50
N LEU A 439 -6.63 -1.12 -7.34
CA LEU A 439 -7.36 -0.67 -8.53
C LEU A 439 -8.80 -0.35 -8.11
N VAL A 440 -9.24 0.88 -8.32
CA VAL A 440 -10.55 1.39 -7.88
C VAL A 440 -11.59 1.26 -9.00
N GLU A 441 -11.37 1.92 -10.13
CA GLU A 441 -12.31 1.93 -11.26
C GLU A 441 -11.58 2.08 -12.60
N VAL A 442 -12.19 1.63 -13.69
CA VAL A 442 -11.65 1.84 -15.04
C VAL A 442 -11.97 3.27 -15.49
N VAL A 443 -10.93 4.05 -15.81
CA VAL A 443 -11.05 5.46 -16.22
C VAL A 443 -10.99 5.60 -17.74
N GLY A 444 -10.31 4.68 -18.42
CA GLY A 444 -10.20 4.72 -19.88
C GLY A 444 -9.73 3.41 -20.50
N ASN A 445 -10.21 3.13 -21.70
CA ASN A 445 -9.79 1.99 -22.51
C ASN A 445 -8.94 2.50 -23.69
N GLY A 446 -7.63 2.24 -23.64
CA GLY A 446 -6.69 2.63 -24.70
C GLY A 446 -6.37 1.48 -25.66
N THR A 447 -5.71 1.80 -26.78
CA THR A 447 -5.24 0.80 -27.77
C THR A 447 -4.15 -0.13 -27.25
N TYR A 448 -3.44 0.28 -26.20
CA TYR A 448 -2.29 -0.43 -25.62
C TYR A 448 -2.56 -0.96 -24.20
N GLY A 449 -3.82 -0.97 -23.75
CA GLY A 449 -4.20 -1.44 -22.42
C GLY A 449 -5.27 -0.57 -21.75
N GLN A 450 -5.72 -1.01 -20.57
CA GLN A 450 -6.74 -0.34 -19.76
C GLN A 450 -6.08 0.58 -18.73
N VAL A 451 -6.66 1.76 -18.52
CA VAL A 451 -6.23 2.72 -17.50
C VAL A 451 -7.25 2.71 -16.38
N TYR A 452 -6.77 2.42 -15.17
CA TYR A 452 -7.55 2.41 -13.94
C TYR A 452 -7.22 3.64 -13.10
N LYS A 453 -8.19 4.13 -12.35
CA LYS A 453 -7.94 4.91 -11.15
C LYS A 453 -7.50 3.90 -10.09
N GLY A 454 -6.35 4.14 -9.50
CA GLY A 454 -5.87 3.39 -8.36
C GLY A 454 -5.70 4.28 -7.14
N ARG A 455 -5.56 3.67 -5.98
CA ARG A 455 -5.32 4.35 -4.72
C ARG A 455 -4.12 3.71 -4.04
N HIS A 456 -3.19 4.54 -3.58
CA HIS A 456 -2.07 4.05 -2.79
C HIS A 456 -2.60 3.59 -1.43
N VAL A 457 -2.38 2.32 -1.08
CA VAL A 457 -3.01 1.67 0.08
C VAL A 457 -2.62 2.36 1.39
N LYS A 458 -1.37 2.87 1.49
CA LYS A 458 -0.88 3.52 2.72
C LYS A 458 -1.25 4.99 2.86
N THR A 459 -1.32 5.73 1.76
CA THR A 459 -1.48 7.20 1.79
C THR A 459 -2.85 7.65 1.35
N GLY A 460 -3.68 6.76 0.80
CA GLY A 460 -4.97 7.11 0.20
C GLY A 460 -4.85 7.93 -1.09
N GLN A 461 -3.63 8.26 -1.54
CA GLN A 461 -3.40 9.12 -2.70
C GLN A 461 -3.85 8.43 -3.99
N LEU A 462 -4.59 9.16 -4.83
CA LEU A 462 -5.06 8.66 -6.11
C LEU A 462 -3.93 8.65 -7.15
N ALA A 463 -3.87 7.58 -7.94
CA ALA A 463 -2.98 7.41 -9.07
C ALA A 463 -3.75 6.90 -10.29
N ALA A 464 -3.25 7.10 -11.50
CA ALA A 464 -3.73 6.38 -12.67
C ALA A 464 -2.79 5.19 -12.93
N ILE A 465 -3.35 4.01 -13.15
CA ILE A 465 -2.61 2.76 -13.31
C ILE A 465 -2.96 2.18 -14.67
N LYS A 466 -2.01 2.21 -15.59
CA LYS A 466 -2.16 1.61 -16.92
C LYS A 466 -1.69 0.17 -16.89
N VAL A 467 -2.60 -0.76 -17.13
CA VAL A 467 -2.34 -2.19 -17.21
C VAL A 467 -2.13 -2.56 -18.68
N MET A 468 -0.99 -3.19 -18.98
CA MET A 468 -0.58 -3.54 -20.34
C MET A 468 -0.14 -5.01 -20.40
N ASP A 469 -0.60 -5.72 -21.42
CA ASP A 469 -0.17 -7.09 -21.70
C ASP A 469 1.19 -7.08 -22.39
N VAL A 470 2.26 -7.53 -21.70
CA VAL A 470 3.57 -7.65 -22.33
C VAL A 470 3.70 -9.03 -22.99
N THR A 471 3.70 -9.05 -24.32
CA THR A 471 4.23 -10.20 -25.07
C THR A 471 5.73 -10.01 -25.28
N GLU A 472 6.54 -10.93 -24.76
CA GLU A 472 8.02 -10.88 -24.75
C GLU A 472 8.62 -10.60 -26.14
N SER A 473 9.67 -9.78 -26.18
CA SER A 473 10.56 -9.60 -27.33
C SER A 473 11.62 -10.72 -27.38
N PRO A 474 12.06 -11.16 -28.58
CA PRO A 474 12.79 -12.41 -28.78
C PRO A 474 14.33 -12.30 -28.61
N GLU A 475 14.84 -11.48 -27.69
CA GLU A 475 16.28 -11.16 -27.62
C GLU A 475 17.14 -12.13 -26.78
N CYS A 476 16.64 -13.34 -26.49
CA CYS A 476 17.45 -14.40 -25.84
C CYS A 476 17.37 -15.72 -26.62
N ARG A 477 17.74 -15.68 -27.90
CA ARG A 477 18.09 -16.88 -28.66
C ARG A 477 19.52 -16.75 -29.18
N ASP A 478 20.44 -17.46 -28.55
CA ASP A 478 21.70 -18.00 -29.08
C ASP A 478 22.26 -18.95 -28.01
N GLN A 479 22.88 -20.11 -28.25
CA GLN A 479 23.13 -20.96 -29.41
C GLN A 479 23.62 -22.33 -28.85
N GLY A 480 23.12 -23.47 -29.35
CA GLY A 480 23.59 -24.85 -29.05
C GLY A 480 22.95 -25.47 -27.79
N VAL A 481 22.28 -26.63 -27.80
CA VAL A 481 22.43 -27.87 -28.58
C VAL A 481 21.03 -28.47 -28.79
N GLU A 482 20.72 -28.91 -30.00
CA GLU A 482 19.57 -29.78 -30.26
C GLU A 482 19.80 -31.14 -29.60
N SER A 483 19.24 -31.35 -28.41
CA SER A 483 19.03 -32.69 -27.86
C SER A 483 17.53 -32.91 -27.65
N ARG A 484 16.96 -33.75 -28.52
CA ARG A 484 15.59 -34.26 -28.46
C ARG A 484 15.33 -34.92 -27.11
N VAL A 485 14.68 -34.20 -26.20
CA VAL A 485 13.93 -34.76 -25.09
C VAL A 485 12.56 -34.10 -25.14
N GLN A 486 11.49 -34.89 -25.20
CA GLN A 486 10.11 -34.40 -25.16
C GLN A 486 9.86 -33.73 -23.80
N GLY A 487 10.14 -32.43 -23.72
CA GLY A 487 9.98 -31.56 -22.57
C GLY A 487 9.20 -30.32 -22.99
N VAL A 488 8.07 -30.12 -22.32
CA VAL A 488 7.06 -29.07 -22.54
C VAL A 488 7.68 -27.69 -22.85
N GLU A 489 7.45 -27.19 -24.07
CA GLU A 489 7.53 -25.75 -24.38
C GLU A 489 6.41 -25.03 -23.61
N SER A 490 6.70 -24.54 -22.40
CA SER A 490 5.81 -23.61 -21.72
C SER A 490 6.06 -22.21 -22.26
N ARG A 491 5.25 -21.82 -23.24
CA ARG A 491 5.00 -20.41 -23.56
C ARG A 491 4.53 -19.73 -22.27
N VAL A 492 5.37 -18.90 -21.65
CA VAL A 492 4.98 -18.02 -20.56
C VAL A 492 3.86 -17.12 -21.09
N GLN A 493 2.65 -17.26 -20.55
CA GLN A 493 1.58 -16.29 -20.81
C GLN A 493 1.98 -14.96 -20.15
N GLY A 494 1.79 -13.87 -20.90
CA GLY A 494 2.45 -12.57 -20.69
C GLY A 494 2.36 -12.01 -19.27
N VAL A 495 3.45 -11.39 -18.84
CA VAL A 495 3.52 -10.61 -17.60
C VAL A 495 2.70 -9.33 -17.82
N GLU A 496 1.67 -9.10 -17.01
CA GLU A 496 0.96 -7.82 -16.98
C GLU A 496 1.89 -6.75 -16.40
N SER A 497 2.26 -5.75 -17.19
CA SER A 497 3.01 -4.59 -16.71
C SER A 497 2.05 -3.47 -16.32
N ARG A 498 2.23 -2.94 -15.11
CA ARG A 498 1.43 -1.83 -14.57
C ARG A 498 2.29 -0.57 -14.52
N LEU A 499 1.82 0.50 -15.15
CA LEU A 499 2.48 1.80 -15.15
C LEU A 499 1.67 2.78 -14.29
N VAL A 500 2.21 3.15 -13.14
CA VAL A 500 1.59 4.07 -12.19
C VAL A 500 1.99 5.50 -12.52
N MET A 501 1.01 6.39 -12.59
CA MET A 501 1.19 7.81 -12.89
C MET A 501 0.24 8.66 -12.06
N GLU A 502 0.43 9.98 -12.09
CA GLU A 502 -0.44 10.93 -11.39
C GLU A 502 -1.89 10.84 -11.90
N TYR A 503 -2.86 10.86 -10.99
CA TYR A 503 -4.28 10.88 -11.35
C TYR A 503 -4.75 12.31 -11.66
N CYS A 504 -5.05 12.58 -12.93
CA CYS A 504 -5.66 13.84 -13.36
C CYS A 504 -7.19 13.72 -13.41
N GLY A 505 -7.86 13.90 -12.26
CA GLY A 505 -9.31 13.70 -12.12
C GLY A 505 -10.22 14.59 -12.97
N ALA A 506 -9.69 15.67 -13.55
CA ALA A 506 -10.43 16.58 -14.44
C ALA A 506 -10.75 15.99 -15.84
N GLY A 507 -10.22 14.80 -16.16
CA GLY A 507 -10.39 14.18 -17.48
C GLY A 507 -9.51 14.83 -18.56
N SER A 508 -9.69 14.39 -19.82
CA SER A 508 -8.94 14.95 -20.96
C SER A 508 -9.48 16.32 -21.38
N VAL A 509 -8.68 17.11 -22.11
CA VAL A 509 -9.18 18.39 -22.66
C VAL A 509 -10.30 18.14 -23.68
N THR A 510 -10.36 16.99 -24.35
CA THR A 510 -11.38 16.64 -25.35
C THR A 510 -12.71 16.41 -24.65
N ASP A 511 -12.68 15.75 -23.49
CA ASP A 511 -13.86 15.58 -22.65
C ASP A 511 -14.38 16.94 -22.16
N LEU A 512 -13.47 17.83 -21.79
CA LEU A 512 -13.83 19.18 -21.33
C LEU A 512 -14.42 20.03 -22.48
N VAL A 513 -13.86 19.94 -23.69
CA VAL A 513 -14.41 20.61 -24.89
C VAL A 513 -15.81 20.09 -25.20
N LYS A 514 -16.03 18.76 -25.18
CA LYS A 514 -17.36 18.15 -25.40
C LYS A 514 -18.39 18.53 -24.35
N LYS A 515 -17.97 18.75 -23.10
CA LYS A 515 -18.84 19.20 -21.99
C LYS A 515 -19.12 20.71 -22.04
N THR A 516 -18.39 21.47 -22.86
CA THR A 516 -18.60 22.91 -23.02
C THR A 516 -19.70 23.19 -24.04
N LYS A 517 -20.60 24.12 -23.73
CA LYS A 517 -21.69 24.53 -24.62
C LYS A 517 -21.14 25.00 -25.97
N GLY A 518 -21.48 24.27 -27.04
CA GLY A 518 -21.03 24.56 -28.41
C GLY A 518 -19.69 23.92 -28.80
N ASN A 519 -19.19 22.95 -28.02
CA ASN A 519 -17.96 22.19 -28.29
C ASN A 519 -16.74 23.07 -28.61
N CYS A 520 -16.61 24.20 -27.92
CA CYS A 520 -15.63 25.23 -28.24
C CYS A 520 -15.19 25.94 -26.97
N PHE A 521 -13.89 26.10 -26.77
CA PHE A 521 -13.35 26.91 -25.68
C PHE A 521 -13.26 28.40 -26.00
N LYS A 522 -13.17 29.19 -24.94
CA LYS A 522 -12.81 30.61 -25.04
C LYS A 522 -11.34 30.74 -25.40
N GLU A 523 -11.02 31.78 -26.16
CA GLU A 523 -9.66 32.03 -26.65
C GLU A 523 -8.64 32.10 -25.49
N ASP A 524 -8.99 32.71 -24.36
CA ASP A 524 -8.12 32.80 -23.18
C ASP A 524 -7.83 31.43 -22.53
N TRP A 525 -8.78 30.49 -22.57
CA TRP A 525 -8.61 29.13 -22.06
C TRP A 525 -7.66 28.33 -22.95
N ILE A 526 -7.83 28.46 -24.28
CA ILE A 526 -6.95 27.86 -25.29
C ILE A 526 -5.52 28.38 -25.09
N ALA A 527 -5.35 29.70 -24.95
CA ALA A 527 -4.05 30.31 -24.71
C ALA A 527 -3.39 29.77 -23.43
N TYR A 528 -4.15 29.64 -22.33
CA TYR A 528 -3.64 29.10 -21.08
C TYR A 528 -3.17 27.64 -21.23
N ILE A 529 -4.00 26.77 -21.81
CA ILE A 529 -3.66 25.35 -22.00
C ILE A 529 -2.45 25.21 -22.93
N CYS A 530 -2.44 25.91 -24.08
CA CYS A 530 -1.30 25.88 -25.00
C CYS A 530 0.01 26.33 -24.35
N ARG A 531 -0.04 27.32 -23.45
CA ARG A 531 1.14 27.81 -22.72
C ARG A 531 1.70 26.76 -21.76
N GLU A 532 0.83 26.08 -21.00
CA GLU A 532 1.28 25.03 -20.08
C GLU A 532 1.84 23.81 -20.84
N VAL A 533 1.23 23.42 -21.97
CA VAL A 533 1.79 22.37 -22.85
C VAL A 533 3.16 22.78 -23.40
N LEU A 534 3.31 24.02 -23.86
CA LEU A 534 4.60 24.52 -24.36
C LEU A 534 5.70 24.54 -23.29
N ARG A 535 5.36 24.80 -22.01
CA ARG A 535 6.31 24.69 -20.89
C ARG A 535 6.79 23.24 -20.72
N GLY A 536 5.86 22.29 -20.78
CA GLY A 536 6.18 20.85 -20.76
C GLY A 536 7.09 20.45 -21.93
N LEU A 537 6.77 20.89 -23.16
CA LEU A 537 7.58 20.59 -24.34
C LEU A 537 8.96 21.23 -24.31
N THR A 538 9.07 22.46 -23.81
CA THR A 538 10.37 23.11 -23.63
C THR A 538 11.27 22.28 -22.72
N HIS A 539 10.70 21.72 -21.63
CA HIS A 539 11.44 20.84 -20.73
C HIS A 539 11.82 19.50 -21.37
N LEU A 540 10.94 18.89 -22.16
CA LEU A 540 11.24 17.62 -22.85
C LEU A 540 12.31 17.81 -23.92
N HIS A 541 12.16 18.84 -24.75
CA HIS A 541 13.08 19.14 -25.84
C HIS A 541 14.46 19.55 -25.32
N SER A 542 14.55 20.21 -24.14
CA SER A 542 15.84 20.51 -23.51
C SER A 542 16.59 19.27 -23.00
N HIS A 543 15.89 18.15 -22.78
CA HIS A 543 16.47 16.86 -22.42
C HIS A 543 16.59 15.89 -23.60
N HIS A 544 16.46 16.39 -24.84
CA HIS A 544 16.50 15.59 -26.07
C HIS A 544 15.43 14.48 -26.13
N VAL A 545 14.28 14.67 -25.46
CA VAL A 545 13.13 13.76 -25.50
C VAL A 545 12.06 14.35 -26.43
N ILE A 546 11.57 13.55 -27.38
CA ILE A 546 10.44 13.91 -28.27
C ILE A 546 9.18 13.23 -27.73
N HIS A 547 8.07 13.96 -27.59
CA HIS A 547 6.84 13.40 -27.03
C HIS A 547 6.16 12.41 -27.98
N ARG A 548 6.10 12.72 -29.29
CA ARG A 548 5.62 11.86 -30.40
C ARG A 548 4.12 11.55 -30.43
N ASP A 549 3.39 11.67 -29.32
CA ASP A 549 1.93 11.46 -29.27
C ASP A 549 1.21 12.64 -28.58
N ILE A 550 1.49 13.87 -29.02
CA ILE A 550 0.70 15.02 -28.56
C ILE A 550 -0.66 14.98 -29.24
N LYS A 551 -1.61 14.46 -28.50
CA LYS A 551 -3.03 14.63 -28.70
C LYS A 551 -3.62 15.01 -27.35
N VAL A 552 -4.88 15.36 -27.34
CA VAL A 552 -5.55 15.77 -26.10
C VAL A 552 -5.75 14.61 -25.10
N ASP A 553 -5.42 13.38 -25.53
CA ASP A 553 -5.28 12.20 -24.70
C ASP A 553 -3.78 11.99 -24.38
N PHE A 554 -3.39 11.94 -23.10
CA PHE A 554 -1.99 11.66 -22.70
C PHE A 554 -1.65 10.18 -22.99
N GLY A 555 -1.36 9.88 -24.25
CA GLY A 555 -0.73 8.64 -24.69
C GLY A 555 0.76 8.69 -24.42
N VAL A 556 1.23 7.81 -23.52
CA VAL A 556 2.64 7.68 -23.14
C VAL A 556 3.52 7.43 -24.38
N SER A 557 4.60 8.19 -24.50
CA SER A 557 5.59 8.21 -25.56
C SER A 557 6.09 6.80 -25.93
N ALA A 558 5.86 6.38 -27.19
CA ALA A 558 6.45 5.18 -27.74
C ALA A 558 7.88 5.47 -28.24
N GLN A 559 8.85 4.85 -27.57
CA GLN A 559 10.22 4.76 -28.05
C GLN A 559 10.24 3.70 -29.16
N LEU A 560 10.25 4.15 -30.42
CA LEU A 560 10.56 3.31 -31.58
C LEU A 560 12.02 2.86 -31.48
N ASP A 561 12.27 1.81 -30.70
CA ASP A 561 13.48 1.03 -30.83
C ASP A 561 13.41 0.24 -32.14
N LYS A 562 14.55 0.23 -32.84
CA LYS A 562 14.76 -0.46 -34.11
C LYS A 562 14.78 -1.97 -33.88
N THR A 563 13.62 -2.61 -33.70
CA THR A 563 13.50 -4.06 -33.80
C THR A 563 12.31 -4.44 -34.70
N VAL A 564 12.67 -4.96 -35.87
CA VAL A 564 11.77 -5.45 -36.90
C VAL A 564 11.01 -6.66 -36.37
N GLY A 565 9.77 -6.44 -35.90
CA GLY A 565 8.86 -7.47 -35.42
C GLY A 565 7.47 -7.29 -36.02
N ARG A 566 7.15 -8.09 -37.04
CA ARG A 566 5.86 -8.11 -37.75
C ARG A 566 4.66 -8.29 -36.80
N ARG A 567 3.89 -7.22 -36.56
CA ARG A 567 2.44 -7.25 -36.32
C ARG A 567 1.78 -6.07 -37.03
N ASN A 568 0.97 -6.37 -38.04
CA ASN A 568 0.10 -5.42 -38.76
C ASN A 568 -1.06 -4.98 -37.87
N THR A 569 -0.83 -4.13 -36.86
CA THR A 569 -1.91 -3.53 -36.06
C THR A 569 -1.91 -2.02 -36.21
N PHE A 570 -2.80 -1.57 -37.10
CA PHE A 570 -3.44 -0.27 -37.25
C PHE A 570 -2.67 0.96 -36.71
N ILE A 571 -2.14 1.73 -37.66
CA ILE A 571 -1.59 3.09 -37.50
C ILE A 571 -2.54 3.91 -36.62
N GLY A 572 -2.02 4.56 -35.58
CA GLY A 572 -2.79 5.40 -34.66
C GLY A 572 -3.57 6.51 -35.36
N THR A 573 -4.35 7.29 -34.60
CA THR A 573 -5.24 8.34 -35.13
C THR A 573 -4.43 9.46 -35.83
N PRO A 574 -4.38 9.53 -37.18
CA PRO A 574 -3.34 10.27 -37.89
C PRO A 574 -3.57 11.80 -37.94
N TYR A 575 -4.70 12.28 -37.41
CA TYR A 575 -5.14 13.66 -37.59
C TYR A 575 -4.21 14.71 -36.95
N TRP A 576 -3.42 14.33 -35.94
CA TRP A 576 -2.44 15.19 -35.28
C TRP A 576 -1.00 15.00 -35.80
N MET A 577 -0.77 14.07 -36.73
CA MET A 577 0.56 13.77 -37.25
C MET A 577 1.08 14.90 -38.14
N ALA A 578 2.36 15.24 -37.96
CA ALA A 578 3.03 16.21 -38.80
C ALA A 578 3.38 15.63 -40.19
N PRO A 579 3.41 16.44 -41.26
CA PRO A 579 3.69 15.96 -42.62
C PRO A 579 5.01 15.19 -42.73
N GLU A 580 6.05 15.64 -42.01
CA GLU A 580 7.36 14.98 -41.99
C GLU A 580 7.32 13.59 -41.34
N VAL A 581 6.46 13.38 -40.34
CA VAL A 581 6.31 12.07 -39.68
C VAL A 581 5.64 11.08 -40.63
N ILE A 582 4.64 11.53 -41.41
CA ILE A 582 3.98 10.72 -42.43
C ILE A 582 4.95 10.40 -43.58
N ALA A 583 5.81 11.34 -43.97
CA ALA A 583 6.77 11.15 -45.04
C ALA A 583 7.88 10.12 -44.69
N CYS A 584 8.17 9.92 -43.40
CA CYS A 584 9.14 8.91 -42.95
C CYS A 584 8.67 7.47 -43.18
N ASP A 585 7.35 7.22 -43.28
CA ASP A 585 6.82 5.91 -43.65
C ASP A 585 7.04 5.59 -45.15
N GLU A 586 7.11 6.60 -46.01
CA GLU A 586 7.32 6.45 -47.46
C GLU A 586 8.80 6.52 -47.85
N ASN A 587 9.64 7.26 -47.10
CA ASN A 587 11.06 7.46 -47.40
C ASN A 587 11.95 7.12 -46.17
N PRO A 588 12.76 6.04 -46.23
CA PRO A 588 13.63 5.60 -45.12
C PRO A 588 14.70 6.61 -44.69
N ASP A 589 15.07 7.54 -45.57
CA ASP A 589 16.09 8.56 -45.30
C ASP A 589 15.51 9.85 -44.67
N ALA A 590 14.18 9.96 -44.58
CA ALA A 590 13.55 11.10 -43.95
C ALA A 590 13.64 11.00 -42.42
N THR A 591 14.09 12.08 -41.80
CA THR A 591 14.18 12.21 -40.33
C THR A 591 13.19 13.27 -39.87
N TYR A 592 12.44 12.96 -38.81
CA TYR A 592 11.65 13.96 -38.08
C TYR A 592 12.43 14.47 -36.86
N ASP A 593 12.01 15.62 -36.34
CA ASP A 593 12.69 16.34 -35.25
C ASP A 593 11.67 16.69 -34.14
N TYR A 594 12.14 17.16 -32.98
CA TYR A 594 11.29 17.57 -31.83
C TYR A 594 10.19 18.59 -32.20
N ARG A 595 10.34 19.26 -33.34
CA ARG A 595 9.36 20.21 -33.90
C ARG A 595 8.08 19.54 -34.38
N SER A 596 8.03 18.23 -34.58
CA SER A 596 6.80 17.49 -34.91
C SER A 596 5.73 17.69 -33.83
N ASP A 597 6.14 17.72 -32.56
CA ASP A 597 5.26 17.97 -31.40
C ASP A 597 4.53 19.34 -31.49
N LEU A 598 5.19 20.33 -32.10
CA LEU A 598 4.64 21.69 -32.22
C LEU A 598 3.58 21.79 -33.32
N TRP A 599 3.65 20.94 -34.34
CA TRP A 599 2.56 20.79 -35.30
C TRP A 599 1.34 20.19 -34.62
N SER A 600 1.54 19.12 -33.86
CA SER A 600 0.48 18.44 -33.13
C SER A 600 -0.21 19.37 -32.12
N LEU A 601 0.55 20.23 -31.41
CA LEU A 601 0.00 21.30 -30.59
C LEU A 601 -0.87 22.30 -31.40
N GLY A 602 -0.45 22.64 -32.63
CA GLY A 602 -1.23 23.48 -33.53
C GLY A 602 -2.58 22.85 -33.91
N ILE A 603 -2.60 21.54 -34.15
CA ILE A 603 -3.83 20.78 -34.38
C ILE A 603 -4.70 20.72 -33.13
N THR A 604 -4.11 20.49 -31.95
CA THR A 604 -4.80 20.53 -30.66
C THR A 604 -5.43 21.90 -30.38
N ALA A 605 -4.78 23.00 -30.78
CA ALA A 605 -5.35 24.33 -30.67
C ALA A 605 -6.58 24.53 -31.59
N LEU A 606 -6.57 23.93 -32.79
CA LEU A 606 -7.74 23.89 -33.68
C LEU A 606 -8.86 23.02 -33.09
N GLU A 607 -8.52 21.88 -32.50
CA GLU A 607 -9.48 20.98 -31.84
C GLU A 607 -10.19 21.67 -30.67
N MET A 608 -9.48 22.41 -29.82
CA MET A 608 -10.11 23.18 -28.73
C MET A 608 -11.01 24.31 -29.23
N ALA A 609 -10.75 24.82 -30.43
CA ALA A 609 -11.48 25.92 -31.05
C ALA A 609 -12.72 25.45 -31.85
N GLU A 610 -12.65 24.30 -32.52
CA GLU A 610 -13.70 23.79 -33.41
C GLU A 610 -14.40 22.52 -32.90
N GLY A 611 -13.92 21.94 -31.81
CA GLY A 611 -14.48 20.74 -31.17
C GLY A 611 -13.95 19.42 -31.71
N ALA A 612 -13.27 19.45 -32.86
CA ALA A 612 -12.67 18.29 -33.51
C ALA A 612 -11.45 18.70 -34.34
N PRO A 613 -10.46 17.80 -34.55
CA PRO A 613 -9.31 18.10 -35.38
C PRO A 613 -9.71 18.15 -36.88
N PRO A 614 -8.92 18.83 -37.72
CA PRO A 614 -9.14 18.82 -39.16
C PRO A 614 -9.14 17.39 -39.73
N LEU A 615 -10.02 17.15 -40.70
CA LEU A 615 -10.15 15.86 -41.40
C LEU A 615 -10.66 14.69 -40.52
N CYS A 616 -11.17 14.95 -39.32
CA CYS A 616 -11.72 13.93 -38.40
C CYS A 616 -12.84 13.08 -39.02
N ASP A 617 -13.63 13.65 -39.93
CA ASP A 617 -14.78 12.97 -40.57
C ASP A 617 -14.35 12.07 -41.74
N MET A 618 -13.06 12.02 -42.07
CA MET A 618 -12.51 11.23 -43.16
C MET A 618 -11.81 9.97 -42.65
N HIS A 619 -11.77 8.93 -43.47
CA HIS A 619 -11.04 7.70 -43.15
C HIS A 619 -9.54 7.98 -42.90
N PRO A 620 -8.90 7.39 -41.86
CA PRO A 620 -7.50 7.63 -41.50
C PRO A 620 -6.49 7.56 -42.67
N MET A 621 -6.61 6.54 -43.53
CA MET A 621 -5.77 6.39 -44.73
C MET A 621 -5.90 7.57 -45.71
N ARG A 622 -7.10 8.14 -45.83
CA ARG A 622 -7.35 9.33 -46.66
C ARG A 622 -6.76 10.58 -46.01
N ALA A 623 -6.82 10.69 -44.68
CA ALA A 623 -6.19 11.79 -43.95
C ALA A 623 -4.66 11.76 -44.10
N LEU A 624 -4.01 10.58 -43.96
CA LEU A 624 -2.57 10.41 -44.19
C LEU A 624 -2.13 10.89 -45.58
N PHE A 625 -2.94 10.61 -46.62
CA PHE A 625 -2.66 11.07 -47.98
C PHE A 625 -2.82 12.60 -48.15
N LEU A 626 -3.75 13.21 -47.43
CA LEU A 626 -4.13 14.62 -47.58
C LEU A 626 -3.26 15.56 -46.74
N ILE A 627 -2.81 15.17 -45.56
CA ILE A 627 -2.03 16.04 -44.64
C ILE A 627 -0.75 16.57 -45.33
N PRO A 628 0.07 15.75 -46.03
CA PRO A 628 1.25 16.24 -46.74
C PRO A 628 0.94 17.02 -48.02
N ARG A 629 -0.27 16.92 -48.59
CA ARG A 629 -0.63 17.54 -49.88
C ARG A 629 -1.41 18.84 -49.74
N ASN A 630 -2.36 18.89 -48.80
CA ASN A 630 -3.21 20.05 -48.57
C ASN A 630 -2.42 21.23 -48.00
N PRO A 631 -2.92 22.47 -48.17
CA PRO A 631 -2.39 23.61 -47.44
C PRO A 631 -2.58 23.41 -45.91
N PRO A 632 -1.77 24.09 -45.08
CA PRO A 632 -1.93 24.05 -43.63
C PRO A 632 -3.39 24.31 -43.22
N PRO A 633 -3.96 23.51 -42.29
CA PRO A 633 -5.29 23.76 -41.76
C PRO A 633 -5.41 25.16 -41.16
N LYS A 634 -6.56 25.81 -41.36
CA LYS A 634 -6.86 27.13 -40.80
C LYS A 634 -8.22 27.10 -40.11
N LEU A 635 -8.41 27.98 -39.14
CA LEU A 635 -9.70 28.19 -38.49
C LEU A 635 -10.75 28.65 -39.52
N LYS A 636 -11.91 27.98 -39.54
CA LYS A 636 -12.97 28.22 -40.53
C LYS A 636 -13.74 29.52 -40.28
N THR A 637 -13.75 30.00 -39.04
CA THR A 637 -14.56 31.15 -38.60
C THR A 637 -13.71 32.39 -38.39
N LYS A 638 -14.19 33.56 -38.84
CA LYS A 638 -13.52 34.86 -38.62
C LYS A 638 -13.68 35.42 -37.20
N LYS A 639 -14.20 34.63 -36.25
CA LYS A 639 -14.52 35.07 -34.88
C LYS A 639 -13.27 35.24 -34.00
N TRP A 640 -12.13 34.70 -34.42
CA TRP A 640 -10.91 34.58 -33.63
C TRP A 640 -9.98 35.78 -33.79
N SER A 641 -9.19 36.09 -32.75
CA SER A 641 -8.27 37.21 -32.82
C SER A 641 -7.14 36.95 -33.84
N LYS A 642 -6.59 38.05 -34.38
CA LYS A 642 -5.38 37.99 -35.22
C LYS A 642 -4.18 37.36 -34.50
N ARG A 643 -4.14 37.45 -33.16
CA ARG A 643 -3.08 36.86 -32.34
C ARG A 643 -3.21 35.33 -32.31
N PHE A 644 -4.41 34.80 -32.16
CA PHE A 644 -4.64 33.36 -32.20
C PHE A 644 -4.38 32.77 -33.58
N LEU A 645 -4.86 33.42 -34.64
CA LEU A 645 -4.59 33.02 -36.02
C LEU A 645 -3.07 32.97 -36.32
N SER A 646 -2.34 34.02 -35.91
CA SER A 646 -0.87 34.07 -36.04
C SER A 646 -0.16 32.96 -35.26
N PHE A 647 -0.69 32.55 -34.10
CA PHE A 647 -0.13 31.46 -33.32
C PHE A 647 -0.29 30.12 -34.04
N VAL A 648 -1.50 29.81 -34.51
CA VAL A 648 -1.79 28.57 -35.26
C VAL A 648 -0.98 28.51 -36.56
N ASP A 649 -0.88 29.62 -37.31
CA ASP A 649 -0.09 29.70 -38.55
C ASP A 649 1.40 29.42 -38.30
N ARG A 650 1.94 29.83 -37.14
CA ARG A 650 3.32 29.54 -36.74
C ARG A 650 3.53 28.09 -36.31
N CYS A 651 2.54 27.45 -35.70
CA CYS A 651 2.60 26.03 -35.34
C CYS A 651 2.48 25.13 -36.58
N LEU A 652 1.60 25.48 -37.51
CA LEU A 652 1.26 24.66 -38.70
C LEU A 652 2.12 24.98 -39.93
N VAL A 653 3.42 25.22 -39.73
CA VAL A 653 4.40 25.31 -40.82
C VAL A 653 4.78 23.90 -41.26
N LYS A 654 4.50 23.53 -42.52
CA LYS A 654 4.75 22.15 -43.02
C LYS A 654 6.23 21.78 -43.03
N ASN A 655 7.10 22.71 -43.43
CA ASN A 655 8.55 22.48 -43.34
C ASN A 655 8.99 22.60 -41.86
N HIS A 656 9.30 21.47 -41.25
CA HIS A 656 9.71 21.41 -39.84
C HIS A 656 10.96 22.27 -39.54
N GLN A 657 11.89 22.42 -40.49
CA GLN A 657 13.09 23.26 -40.30
C GLN A 657 12.77 24.76 -40.16
N LEU A 658 11.63 25.20 -40.72
CA LEU A 658 11.14 26.57 -40.61
C LEU A 658 10.15 26.75 -39.45
N ARG A 659 9.68 25.64 -38.85
CA ARG A 659 8.77 25.67 -37.71
C ARG A 659 9.52 26.20 -36.48
N PRO A 660 8.99 27.20 -35.75
CA PRO A 660 9.65 27.76 -34.57
C PRO A 660 9.82 26.70 -33.46
N SER A 661 10.77 26.90 -32.56
CA SER A 661 10.94 26.05 -31.37
C SER A 661 9.89 26.35 -30.30
N ALA A 662 9.75 25.46 -29.31
CA ALA A 662 8.85 25.65 -28.17
C ALA A 662 9.13 26.98 -27.42
N GLU A 663 10.41 27.31 -27.21
CA GLU A 663 10.83 28.58 -26.59
C GLU A 663 10.46 29.82 -27.41
N ALA A 664 10.48 29.73 -28.74
CA ALA A 664 10.08 30.82 -29.61
C ALA A 664 8.55 31.01 -29.59
N LEU A 665 7.79 29.90 -29.52
CA LEU A 665 6.33 29.93 -29.39
C LEU A 665 5.87 30.45 -28.01
N LEU A 666 6.58 30.16 -26.93
CA LEU A 666 6.31 30.74 -25.61
C LEU A 666 6.40 32.27 -25.57
N ARG A 667 7.19 32.87 -26.48
CA ARG A 667 7.33 34.32 -26.61
C ARG A 667 6.25 34.95 -27.50
N HIS A 668 5.38 34.14 -28.11
CA HIS A 668 4.32 34.64 -28.98
C HIS A 668 3.25 35.40 -28.19
N ALA A 669 2.77 36.54 -28.71
CA ALA A 669 1.83 37.43 -28.02
C ALA A 669 0.53 36.73 -27.55
N PHE A 670 0.12 35.67 -28.25
CA PHE A 670 -1.05 34.86 -27.88
C PHE A 670 -0.93 34.18 -26.50
N VAL A 671 0.24 33.63 -26.19
CA VAL A 671 0.50 32.91 -24.91
C VAL A 671 1.22 33.76 -23.88
N LYS A 672 2.01 34.75 -24.33
CA LYS A 672 2.77 35.64 -23.45
C LYS A 672 1.88 36.67 -22.74
N ASP A 673 0.96 37.30 -23.46
CA ASP A 673 0.20 38.47 -22.97
C ASP A 673 -1.11 38.07 -22.26
N LEU A 674 -1.08 37.00 -21.47
CA LEU A 674 -2.22 36.48 -20.71
C LEU A 674 -2.46 37.34 -19.45
N LEU A 675 -3.09 38.50 -19.62
CA LEU A 675 -3.29 39.51 -18.56
C LEU A 675 -4.13 39.02 -17.36
N ASN A 676 -5.03 38.06 -17.58
CA ASN A 676 -6.02 37.59 -16.59
C ASN A 676 -5.83 36.11 -16.19
N GLU A 677 -4.59 35.61 -16.09
CA GLU A 677 -4.32 34.21 -15.76
C GLU A 677 -5.08 33.70 -14.53
N ARG A 678 -5.09 34.47 -13.44
CA ARG A 678 -5.76 34.07 -12.20
C ARG A 678 -7.26 33.86 -12.41
N GLN A 679 -7.89 34.73 -13.19
CA GLN A 679 -9.31 34.64 -13.50
C GLN A 679 -9.62 33.50 -14.47
N VAL A 680 -8.75 33.25 -15.45
CA VAL A 680 -8.87 32.10 -16.36
C VAL A 680 -8.80 30.78 -15.58
N ARG A 681 -7.87 30.66 -14.63
CA ARG A 681 -7.77 29.49 -13.73
C ARG A 681 -9.03 29.30 -12.89
N ILE A 682 -9.56 30.37 -12.28
CA ILE A 682 -10.81 30.31 -11.50
C ILE A 682 -11.98 29.88 -12.39
N MET A 683 -12.11 30.45 -13.59
CA MET A 683 -13.19 30.09 -14.51
C MET A 683 -13.10 28.65 -15.03
N LEU A 684 -11.89 28.14 -15.26
CA LEU A 684 -11.66 26.73 -15.60
C LEU A 684 -12.01 25.82 -14.43
N LYS A 685 -11.61 26.18 -13.21
CA LYS A 685 -11.96 25.44 -11.99
C LYS A 685 -13.47 25.42 -11.76
N ASP A 686 -14.14 26.57 -11.80
CA ASP A 686 -15.60 26.67 -11.69
C ASP A 686 -16.32 25.83 -12.75
N HIS A 687 -15.76 25.72 -13.95
CA HIS A 687 -16.34 24.89 -15.01
C HIS A 687 -16.17 23.40 -14.74
N LEU A 688 -15.01 23.00 -14.19
CA LEU A 688 -14.76 21.63 -13.73
C LEU A 688 -15.69 21.26 -12.57
N ASP A 689 -15.79 22.13 -11.55
CA ASP A 689 -16.64 21.93 -10.37
C ASP A 689 -18.15 21.88 -10.71
N ARG A 690 -18.58 22.47 -11.83
CA ARG A 690 -19.97 22.36 -12.33
C ARG A 690 -20.22 21.12 -13.18
N THR A 691 -19.18 20.55 -13.78
CA THR A 691 -19.28 19.39 -14.68
C THR A 691 -19.00 18.07 -13.98
N GLN A 692 -18.38 18.11 -12.81
CA GLN A 692 -18.24 16.99 -11.88
C GLN A 692 -19.08 17.31 -10.64
N GLY A 693 -19.87 16.35 -10.14
CA GLY A 693 -20.65 16.56 -8.90
C GLY A 693 -19.75 16.85 -7.68
N PRO A 694 -20.35 17.16 -6.51
CA PRO A 694 -19.64 17.64 -5.31
C PRO A 694 -18.56 16.71 -4.70
N ASP A 695 -18.27 15.55 -5.27
CA ASP A 695 -17.33 14.54 -4.74
C ASP A 695 -15.93 14.55 -5.39
N SER A 696 -15.55 15.60 -6.12
CA SER A 696 -14.26 15.66 -6.83
C SER A 696 -13.27 16.60 -6.15
N ILE A 697 -12.38 16.04 -5.33
CA ILE A 697 -11.20 16.76 -4.79
C ILE A 697 -10.26 17.08 -5.97
N VAL A 698 -10.28 18.34 -6.42
CA VAL A 698 -9.34 18.86 -7.41
C VAL A 698 -8.02 19.16 -6.69
N ASN A 699 -6.96 18.40 -6.97
CA ASN A 699 -5.61 18.71 -6.50
C ASN A 699 -5.23 20.14 -6.90
N VAL A 700 -4.87 20.95 -5.91
CA VAL A 700 -4.41 22.33 -6.11
C VAL A 700 -2.99 22.28 -6.70
N PRO A 701 -2.66 23.07 -7.75
CA PRO A 701 -1.31 23.10 -8.30
C PRO A 701 -0.32 23.66 -7.25
N GLY A 702 0.51 22.80 -6.65
CA GLY A 702 1.50 23.20 -5.64
C GLY A 702 2.22 22.07 -4.91
N GLU A 703 1.65 20.87 -4.82
CA GLU A 703 2.26 19.75 -4.09
C GLU A 703 3.02 18.78 -5.01
N TRP A 704 4.33 19.03 -5.16
CA TRP A 704 5.26 18.19 -5.93
C TRP A 704 5.76 16.96 -5.13
N THR A 705 4.87 16.18 -4.54
CA THR A 705 5.25 15.14 -3.56
C THR A 705 5.74 13.84 -4.21
N LEU A 706 5.08 13.34 -5.25
CA LEU A 706 5.45 12.07 -5.90
C LEU A 706 6.86 12.08 -6.54
N ARG A 707 7.31 13.23 -7.06
CA ARG A 707 8.65 13.37 -7.65
C ARG A 707 9.75 13.38 -6.58
N ARG A 708 9.45 13.84 -5.36
CA ARG A 708 10.43 13.97 -4.27
C ARG A 708 10.71 12.63 -3.60
N GLU A 709 9.71 11.77 -3.46
CA GLU A 709 9.90 10.39 -2.97
C GLU A 709 10.53 9.49 -4.03
N PHE A 710 10.15 9.62 -5.30
CA PHE A 710 10.76 8.85 -6.40
C PHE A 710 12.24 9.20 -6.62
N LEU A 711 12.60 10.50 -6.54
CA LEU A 711 14.01 10.92 -6.61
C LEU A 711 14.80 10.48 -5.38
N ARG A 712 14.20 10.51 -4.17
CA ARG A 712 14.85 10.04 -2.94
C ARG A 712 15.21 8.54 -3.02
N LEU A 713 14.31 7.72 -3.54
CA LEU A 713 14.52 6.28 -3.78
C LEU A 713 15.58 5.99 -4.86
N GLN A 714 15.73 6.86 -5.87
CA GLN A 714 16.80 6.73 -6.87
C GLN A 714 18.18 7.23 -6.39
N THR A 715 18.22 8.21 -5.49
CA THR A 715 19.49 8.72 -4.92
C THR A 715 20.08 7.80 -3.86
N GLU A 716 19.25 7.09 -3.08
CA GLU A 716 19.73 6.10 -2.10
C GLU A 716 20.27 4.81 -2.75
N GLY A 717 19.95 4.56 -4.03
CA GLY A 717 20.48 3.43 -4.82
C GLY A 717 21.75 3.70 -5.63
N ARG A 718 22.31 4.94 -5.62
CA ARG A 718 23.44 5.33 -6.48
C ARG A 718 24.79 5.56 -5.79
N GLU A 719 24.88 5.42 -4.47
CA GLU A 719 26.16 5.50 -3.73
C GLU A 719 26.76 4.14 -3.32
N GLY A 720 26.27 3.03 -3.91
CA GLY A 720 26.70 1.67 -3.58
C GLY A 720 27.41 0.90 -4.70
N SER A 721 27.91 1.54 -5.76
CA SER A 721 28.63 0.83 -6.83
C SER A 721 29.60 1.72 -7.58
N ARG A 722 30.84 1.80 -7.08
CA ARG A 722 32.08 1.93 -7.85
C ARG A 722 33.26 1.70 -6.91
N ASP A 723 33.64 0.44 -6.74
CA ASP A 723 35.05 0.04 -6.78
C ASP A 723 35.22 -1.49 -6.80
N GLY A 724 36.15 -1.97 -7.62
CA GLY A 724 36.73 -3.32 -7.51
C GLY A 724 36.71 -4.18 -8.78
N GLY A 725 37.53 -3.84 -9.78
CA GLY A 725 37.70 -4.67 -10.97
C GLY A 725 39.00 -4.45 -11.74
N GLY A 726 40.14 -4.69 -11.09
CA GLY A 726 41.40 -5.13 -11.72
C GLY A 726 42.29 -4.07 -12.39
N VAL A 727 43.56 -4.02 -11.98
CA VAL A 727 44.70 -4.68 -12.64
C VAL A 727 45.99 -4.08 -12.07
N GLY A 728 46.86 -4.93 -11.52
CA GLY A 728 48.24 -4.57 -11.26
C GLY A 728 49.05 -4.63 -12.56
N GLY A 729 49.82 -3.58 -12.82
CA GLY A 729 50.94 -3.64 -13.77
C GLY A 729 51.17 -2.35 -14.57
N GLY A 730 52.32 -1.71 -14.32
CA GLY A 730 52.95 -0.78 -15.26
C GLY A 730 52.99 0.66 -14.76
N GLY A 731 54.18 1.16 -14.44
CA GLY A 731 54.42 2.52 -13.97
C GLY A 731 54.77 3.50 -15.08
N GLY A 732 54.91 4.77 -14.69
CA GLY A 732 55.60 5.79 -15.48
C GLY A 732 54.84 7.10 -15.66
N GLY A 733 55.32 8.16 -15.00
CA GLY A 733 55.35 9.50 -15.61
C GLY A 733 54.33 10.55 -15.16
N GLY A 734 54.75 11.41 -14.22
CA GLY A 734 54.92 12.83 -14.53
C GLY A 734 53.74 13.83 -14.49
N VAL A 735 53.77 14.64 -13.42
CA VAL A 735 53.59 16.13 -13.38
C VAL A 735 52.18 16.74 -13.34
N GLY A 736 51.86 17.35 -12.18
CA GLY A 736 51.41 18.74 -12.10
C GLY A 736 49.94 19.03 -11.76
N GLY A 737 49.64 19.41 -10.50
CA GLY A 737 48.32 19.94 -10.12
C GLY A 737 48.07 20.16 -8.62
N GLY A 738 49.02 20.77 -7.91
CA GLY A 738 48.89 21.08 -6.47
C GLY A 738 47.96 22.26 -6.22
N GLY A 739 46.67 21.99 -5.95
CA GLY A 739 45.70 23.01 -5.54
C GLY A 739 44.44 22.48 -4.85
N GLY A 740 44.00 21.26 -5.14
CA GLY A 740 42.71 20.73 -4.62
C GLY A 740 42.75 20.17 -3.19
N VAL A 741 43.90 19.71 -2.71
CA VAL A 741 43.98 18.91 -1.46
C VAL A 741 43.80 19.77 -0.19
N ALA A 742 44.20 21.05 -0.22
CA ALA A 742 44.03 21.95 0.91
C ALA A 742 42.55 22.36 1.10
N GLN A 743 41.83 22.57 0.00
CA GLN A 743 40.42 22.98 0.01
C GLN A 743 39.49 21.85 0.48
N GLN A 744 39.81 20.61 0.13
CA GLN A 744 39.05 19.42 0.52
C GLN A 744 39.20 19.11 2.02
N ARG A 745 40.42 19.28 2.58
CA ARG A 745 40.64 19.13 4.04
C ARG A 745 39.93 20.21 4.84
N GLN A 746 39.85 21.44 4.32
CA GLN A 746 39.16 22.54 4.99
C GLN A 746 37.63 22.34 4.99
N GLN A 747 37.06 21.80 3.91
CA GLN A 747 35.63 21.44 3.86
C GLN A 747 35.27 20.26 4.77
N GLN A 748 36.13 19.23 4.86
CA GLN A 748 35.92 18.10 5.76
C GLN A 748 36.00 18.51 7.24
N ALA A 749 36.94 19.40 7.60
CA ALA A 749 37.05 19.92 8.95
C ALA A 749 35.81 20.74 9.37
N VAL A 750 35.27 21.57 8.46
CA VAL A 750 34.04 22.35 8.72
C VAL A 750 32.81 21.43 8.88
N GLN A 751 32.68 20.39 8.05
CA GLN A 751 31.59 19.43 8.20
C GLN A 751 31.69 18.62 9.50
N GLN A 752 32.90 18.27 9.93
CA GLN A 752 33.11 17.54 11.17
C GLN A 752 32.80 18.40 12.40
N GLN A 753 33.15 19.69 12.34
CA GLN A 753 32.85 20.67 13.38
C GLN A 753 31.35 20.98 13.49
N GLN A 754 30.64 21.08 12.35
CA GLN A 754 29.17 21.23 12.34
C GLN A 754 28.46 20.00 12.92
N ARG A 755 28.97 18.79 12.63
CA ARG A 755 28.40 17.54 13.16
C ARG A 755 28.59 17.42 14.67
N GLN A 756 29.73 17.85 15.19
CA GLN A 756 29.99 17.90 16.63
C GLN A 756 29.12 18.95 17.35
N GLN A 757 28.87 20.10 16.73
CA GLN A 757 27.97 21.12 17.29
C GLN A 757 26.51 20.62 17.36
N GLN A 758 26.03 19.92 16.33
CA GLN A 758 24.68 19.34 16.33
C GLN A 758 24.50 18.25 17.39
N LEU A 759 25.51 17.40 17.60
CA LEU A 759 25.48 16.39 18.65
C LEU A 759 25.50 17.04 20.05
N ALA A 760 26.29 18.09 20.25
CA ALA A 760 26.33 18.82 21.52
C ALA A 760 25.02 19.56 21.82
N GLU A 761 24.33 20.11 20.81
CA GLU A 761 23.00 20.71 20.98
C GLU A 761 21.93 19.66 21.30
N GLN A 762 21.98 18.48 20.67
CA GLN A 762 21.09 17.37 21.01
C GLN A 762 21.28 16.87 22.45
N GLU A 763 22.52 16.78 22.92
CA GLU A 763 22.79 16.39 24.32
C GLU A 763 22.30 17.44 25.31
N ARG A 764 22.51 18.74 25.03
CA ARG A 764 21.95 19.81 25.86
C ARG A 764 20.43 19.78 25.91
N TYR A 765 19.77 19.54 24.78
CA TYR A 765 18.32 19.43 24.72
C TYR A 765 17.79 18.22 25.52
N LYS A 766 18.47 17.06 25.43
CA LYS A 766 18.15 15.90 26.26
C LYS A 766 18.32 16.18 27.76
N GLN A 767 19.40 16.86 28.15
CA GLN A 767 19.62 17.24 29.56
C GLN A 767 18.55 18.22 30.07
N GLN A 768 18.09 19.14 29.21
CA GLN A 768 17.03 20.09 29.55
C GLN A 768 15.67 19.39 29.76
N LEU A 769 15.34 18.42 28.91
CA LEU A 769 14.14 17.58 29.05
C LEU A 769 14.16 16.74 30.33
N LEU A 770 15.33 16.19 30.70
CA LEU A 770 15.49 15.44 31.95
C LEU A 770 15.36 16.35 33.18
N ALA A 771 15.90 17.57 33.12
CA ALA A 771 15.76 18.55 34.20
C ALA A 771 14.30 19.00 34.39
N ASP A 772 13.56 19.24 33.30
CA ASP A 772 12.13 19.61 33.36
C ASP A 772 11.25 18.45 33.86
N ARG A 773 11.61 17.21 33.54
CA ARG A 773 10.95 16.03 34.11
C ARG A 773 11.19 15.92 35.62
N HIS A 774 12.41 16.16 36.08
CA HIS A 774 12.72 16.15 37.51
C HIS A 774 12.00 17.27 38.27
N LYS A 775 11.90 18.48 37.70
CA LYS A 775 11.12 19.57 38.29
C LYS A 775 9.63 19.23 38.42
N ARG A 776 9.03 18.60 37.40
CA ARG A 776 7.62 18.18 37.46
C ARG A 776 7.37 17.13 38.54
N LEU A 777 8.27 16.16 38.66
CA LEU A 777 8.19 15.15 39.73
C LEU A 777 8.35 15.75 41.13
N GLN A 778 9.22 16.76 41.29
CA GLN A 778 9.33 17.49 42.56
C GLN A 778 8.07 18.31 42.88
N GLN A 779 7.48 18.98 41.88
CA GLN A 779 6.22 19.72 42.06
C GLN A 779 5.05 18.81 42.41
N GLU A 780 4.95 17.62 41.79
CA GLU A 780 3.95 16.61 42.13
C GLU A 780 4.17 16.07 43.55
N HIS A 781 5.42 15.88 43.96
CA HIS A 781 5.74 15.41 45.31
C HIS A 781 5.43 16.47 46.38
N GLU A 782 5.68 17.75 46.11
CA GLU A 782 5.30 18.86 46.99
C GLU A 782 3.78 19.07 47.04
N GLN A 783 3.07 18.87 45.93
CA GLN A 783 1.60 18.91 45.91
C GLN A 783 0.99 17.74 46.69
N ARG A 784 1.57 16.53 46.61
CA ARG A 784 1.15 15.39 47.43
C ARG A 784 1.34 15.64 48.91
N GLN A 785 2.49 16.18 49.34
CA GLN A 785 2.72 16.50 50.75
C GLN A 785 1.74 17.55 51.28
N LYS A 786 1.38 18.56 50.49
CA LYS A 786 0.35 19.55 50.86
C LYS A 786 -1.09 19.02 50.89
N LEU A 787 -1.34 17.85 50.33
CA LEU A 787 -2.64 17.18 50.38
C LEU A 787 -2.71 16.14 51.51
N GLU A 788 -1.55 15.74 52.05
CA GLU A 788 -1.41 14.82 53.18
C GLU A 788 -1.33 15.56 54.53
N ASP A 789 -0.80 16.79 54.56
CA ASP A 789 -0.91 17.77 55.67
C ASP A 789 -2.26 18.51 55.64
#